data_AF-A0A5C8A186-F1
#
_entry.id   AF-A0A5C8A186-F1
#
_cell.length_a   1.000
_cell.length_b   1.000
_cell.length_c   1.000
_cell.angle_alpha   90.00
_cell.angle_beta   90.00
_cell.angle_gamma   90.00
#
_symmetry.space_group_name_H-M   'P 1'
#
loop_
_entity.id
_entity.type
_entity.pdbx_description
1 polymer ?
#
loop_
_entity_poly.entity_id
_entity_poly.type
_entity_poly.pdbx_seq_one_letter_code
_entity_poly.pdbx_strand_id
1 'polypeptide(L)'
;NQTYRGVYGTSGSNGSFDAHGSIVFAPALGEIRLDYYTQGNTGAKGLGSTGTAIQSSAYFNVVTAPIPEPESYALLLAGLGLMGTYACARLNISWADIWPPIFRGCSMALITAASALAGIQWSRTLGGEHLSSIACASTAGLLAMSASSLLAPQLFLGESVIFALHDTELGFPPEWNKDPLTGRLAPLTPGKAIDYRRPELVGNIKYLWEPSRHLELVTLAQAWRLTSDEEYLNGFRTLLASWLDQCPYPLGVHWASSLELAVRLANWASAWHLLGGVNSPLFVGSDGEDLKRRWLASVYQHCHFISGYFSLHSSANNHLVGEYMGLFLGAVTWPCWPESADWLRIARNGLECEAIKQNTCDGVNREQALYYQHEVMTMLLLCQQAGQANGIVFSTAYLRRLECMAEFIVSVMDKSGNVPMIGDADDAQMLRLDHGTQHDVFRSLLASCAVLFKRFDFKRAAGVFDDGNRWLFGDAGLAAWNAIPDGDSSAPGWAFPEGGYFIFGSDFGTDAEIKGLVDCGPIGYPSIAAHGHADALSIWLSVCGEPCLIDPGTYSYWADQPWRDYFRGTAAHNTVRVDGLDQSVSGGRFLWTRKAVSRVLQSPVSPDVFHFEGMHDGYRRLADPVEHRRTVNFDAGTSTLVVTDNVIGHTQHAIEQFWHFSPEIEVTLSDNSATIRGNCFSMAAEFEGDDISLDLFCGSEQPILGWYSDSYENKRPATTLRVRTSAIDALVRASFRIDTASQISVSAKD
;
A
#
# COMPACT_ATOMS: atom_id res chain seq x y z
N ASN A 1 16.29 36.54 -45.61
CA ASN A 1 17.21 37.54 -45.02
C ASN A 1 17.86 36.87 -43.82
N GLN A 2 18.97 36.15 -44.01
CA GLN A 2 20.35 36.62 -43.73
C GLN A 2 20.49 37.13 -42.29
N THR A 3 21.38 36.56 -41.45
CA THR A 3 22.83 36.44 -41.70
C THR A 3 23.46 35.09 -41.28
N TYR A 4 24.62 34.76 -41.85
CA TYR A 4 25.40 33.52 -41.66
C TYR A 4 26.80 33.84 -41.07
N ARG A 5 27.37 32.93 -40.26
CA ARG A 5 28.81 32.65 -39.98
C ARG A 5 28.80 31.32 -39.19
N GLY A 6 29.49 30.22 -39.54
CA GLY A 6 30.84 30.05 -40.09
C GLY A 6 31.80 29.80 -38.91
N VAL A 7 32.54 28.69 -38.78
CA VAL A 7 33.56 28.15 -39.71
C VAL A 7 34.06 26.75 -39.24
N TYR A 8 34.27 25.81 -40.18
CA TYR A 8 35.27 24.69 -40.29
C TYR A 8 35.81 23.91 -39.05
N GLY A 9 36.26 22.64 -39.16
CA GLY A 9 36.70 21.94 -40.39
C GLY A 9 36.91 20.41 -40.29
N THR A 10 37.81 19.89 -41.13
CA THR A 10 37.74 18.54 -41.76
C THR A 10 39.00 17.68 -41.64
N SER A 11 38.84 16.35 -41.46
CA SER A 11 39.68 15.25 -42.02
C SER A 11 39.23 13.90 -41.42
N GLY A 12 39.28 12.72 -42.07
CA GLY A 12 39.52 12.36 -43.47
C GLY A 12 40.06 10.91 -43.60
N SER A 13 39.55 10.10 -44.56
CA SER A 13 40.05 8.75 -45.03
C SER A 13 40.16 7.60 -43.99
N ASN A 14 39.91 6.30 -44.21
CA ASN A 14 39.37 5.41 -45.27
C ASN A 14 38.94 4.06 -44.56
N GLY A 15 38.28 3.04 -45.13
CA GLY A 15 37.67 2.81 -46.46
C GLY A 15 37.59 1.29 -46.80
N SER A 16 36.48 0.83 -47.40
CA SER A 16 36.09 -0.57 -47.81
C SER A 16 35.95 -1.63 -46.70
N PHE A 17 35.11 -2.68 -46.78
CA PHE A 17 34.46 -3.40 -47.91
C PHE A 17 33.04 -3.94 -47.60
N ASP A 18 32.31 -4.25 -48.67
CA ASP A 18 31.25 -5.27 -48.85
C ASP A 18 29.88 -5.23 -48.14
N ALA A 19 28.91 -5.79 -48.87
CA ALA A 19 27.50 -5.83 -48.56
C ALA A 19 27.08 -7.19 -47.98
N HIS A 20 26.16 -7.16 -47.01
CA HIS A 20 24.93 -7.97 -47.01
C HIS A 20 23.96 -7.37 -45.97
N GLY A 21 22.66 -7.44 -46.23
CA GLY A 21 21.67 -6.62 -45.52
C GLY A 21 21.38 -7.06 -44.08
N SER A 22 21.29 -6.07 -43.19
CA SER A 22 20.55 -6.10 -41.93
C SER A 22 20.29 -4.66 -41.49
N ILE A 23 19.05 -4.17 -41.57
CA ILE A 23 18.69 -2.88 -40.98
C ILE A 23 18.10 -3.14 -39.60
N VAL A 24 18.92 -2.91 -38.58
CA VAL A 24 18.49 -2.66 -37.21
C VAL A 24 18.31 -1.15 -37.07
N PHE A 25 17.19 -0.68 -36.52
CA PHE A 25 17.12 0.66 -35.93
C PHE A 25 16.15 0.71 -34.74
N ALA A 26 16.73 1.08 -33.60
CA ALA A 26 16.12 1.81 -32.50
C ALA A 26 17.21 2.77 -31.96
N PRO A 27 16.90 3.73 -31.08
CA PRO A 27 15.89 4.77 -31.28
C PRO A 27 16.50 6.18 -31.07
N ALA A 28 15.81 7.24 -31.51
CA ALA A 28 16.17 8.61 -31.09
C ALA A 28 14.95 9.56 -30.99
N LEU A 29 14.91 10.22 -29.83
CA LEU A 29 13.95 11.18 -29.29
C LEU A 29 13.55 12.36 -30.20
N GLY A 30 12.36 12.91 -29.89
CA GLY A 30 11.92 14.23 -30.35
C GLY A 30 10.62 14.68 -29.66
N GLU A 31 10.73 15.35 -28.50
CA GLU A 31 9.59 16.01 -27.84
C GLU A 31 9.12 17.25 -28.62
N ILE A 32 7.83 17.58 -28.51
CA ILE A 32 7.31 18.93 -28.80
C ILE A 32 6.47 19.41 -27.61
N ARG A 33 6.98 20.44 -26.92
CA ARG A 33 6.19 21.26 -25.98
C ARG A 33 5.27 22.22 -26.74
N LEU A 34 4.14 22.56 -26.13
CA LEU A 34 3.35 23.74 -26.46
C LEU A 34 3.00 24.48 -25.17
N ASP A 35 3.54 25.69 -25.02
CA ASP A 35 3.28 26.56 -23.88
C ASP A 35 1.94 27.30 -24.02
N TYR A 36 1.19 27.42 -22.93
CA TYR A 36 -0.02 28.23 -22.87
C TYR A 36 0.31 29.64 -22.35
N TYR A 37 0.03 30.67 -23.14
CA TYR A 37 0.00 32.05 -22.68
C TYR A 37 -1.42 32.46 -22.26
N THR A 38 -1.59 32.84 -21.00
CA THR A 38 -2.78 33.55 -20.51
C THR A 38 -2.53 35.05 -20.54
N GLN A 39 -3.34 35.79 -21.29
CA GLN A 39 -3.56 37.22 -21.05
C GLN A 39 -5.03 37.42 -20.72
N GLY A 40 -5.32 37.74 -19.45
CA GLY A 40 -6.56 38.39 -19.10
C GLY A 40 -6.43 39.89 -19.31
N ASN A 41 -7.49 40.55 -19.77
CA ASN A 41 -7.71 41.94 -19.37
C ASN A 41 -9.18 42.32 -19.30
N THR A 42 -9.46 43.22 -18.36
CA THR A 42 -10.76 43.85 -18.10
C THR A 42 -11.13 44.85 -19.21
N GLY A 43 -12.43 45.05 -19.46
CA GLY A 43 -12.92 46.09 -20.37
C GLY A 43 -14.43 46.02 -20.58
N ALA A 44 -15.11 47.18 -20.54
CA ALA A 44 -16.57 47.27 -20.56
C ALA A 44 -17.13 47.92 -21.84
N LYS A 45 -18.46 47.78 -22.02
CA LYS A 45 -19.36 48.56 -22.90
C LYS A 45 -19.26 48.37 -24.43
N GLY A 46 -20.24 47.62 -24.96
CA GLY A 46 -21.34 48.22 -25.74
C GLY A 46 -21.25 48.29 -27.28
N LEU A 47 -22.46 48.30 -27.89
CA LEU A 47 -22.79 48.65 -29.29
C LEU A 47 -22.43 47.67 -30.43
N GLY A 48 -23.31 46.69 -30.64
CA GLY A 48 -24.24 46.67 -31.79
C GLY A 48 -23.74 46.55 -33.25
N SER A 49 -24.01 45.38 -33.86
CA SER A 49 -24.32 45.17 -35.30
C SER A 49 -24.94 43.77 -35.45
N THR A 50 -26.18 43.57 -35.91
CA THR A 50 -26.70 43.58 -37.30
C THR A 50 -25.94 42.70 -38.30
N GLY A 51 -26.64 41.74 -38.92
CA GLY A 51 -26.40 41.41 -40.34
C GLY A 51 -25.83 40.03 -40.67
N THR A 52 -26.71 39.02 -40.75
CA THR A 52 -26.81 38.04 -41.85
C THR A 52 -25.60 37.72 -42.77
N ALA A 53 -25.29 36.41 -42.81
CA ALA A 53 -25.35 35.54 -43.99
C ALA A 53 -24.10 35.23 -44.87
N ILE A 54 -23.72 33.94 -44.79
CA ILE A 54 -23.57 32.97 -45.89
C ILE A 54 -22.19 32.81 -46.62
N GLN A 55 -21.88 31.52 -46.85
CA GLN A 55 -20.93 30.90 -47.80
C GLN A 55 -19.41 31.01 -47.61
N SER A 56 -18.79 29.84 -47.40
CA SER A 56 -17.88 29.27 -48.41
C SER A 56 -17.87 27.75 -48.36
N SER A 57 -17.90 27.09 -49.52
CA SER A 57 -18.01 25.64 -49.71
C SER A 57 -16.66 24.90 -49.60
N ALA A 58 -16.71 23.62 -49.21
CA ALA A 58 -15.57 22.71 -49.26
C ALA A 58 -15.31 22.19 -50.70
N TYR A 59 -14.06 21.84 -50.98
CA TYR A 59 -13.67 21.05 -52.15
C TYR A 59 -12.78 19.88 -51.72
N PHE A 60 -13.17 18.67 -52.07
CA PHE A 60 -12.33 17.47 -52.03
C PHE A 60 -12.29 16.86 -53.43
N ASN A 61 -11.09 16.53 -53.93
CA ASN A 61 -10.94 15.78 -55.17
C ASN A 61 -11.14 14.28 -54.89
N VAL A 62 -12.13 13.68 -55.54
CA VAL A 62 -12.32 12.22 -55.56
C VAL A 62 -11.70 11.67 -56.84
N VAL A 63 -10.70 10.80 -56.70
CA VAL A 63 -10.18 9.99 -57.83
C VAL A 63 -10.97 8.69 -57.87
N THR A 64 -11.67 8.44 -58.97
CA THR A 64 -12.52 7.25 -59.16
C THR A 64 -11.76 6.10 -59.81
N ALA A 65 -11.86 4.91 -59.21
CA ALA A 65 -11.60 3.62 -59.85
C ALA A 65 -12.77 2.66 -59.55
N PRO A 66 -13.09 1.69 -60.42
CA PRO A 66 -14.34 0.94 -60.33
C PRO A 66 -14.31 -0.15 -59.25
N ILE A 67 -15.39 -0.24 -58.47
CA ILE A 67 -15.59 -1.26 -57.43
C ILE A 67 -16.73 -2.19 -57.86
N PRO A 68 -16.51 -3.51 -57.80
CA PRO A 68 -17.58 -4.47 -57.57
C PRO A 68 -17.22 -5.36 -56.37
N GLU A 69 -17.78 -5.09 -55.18
CA GLU A 69 -18.27 -6.11 -54.22
C GLU A 69 -18.87 -5.49 -52.93
N PRO A 70 -19.79 -6.19 -52.23
CA PRO A 70 -20.59 -5.62 -51.13
C PRO A 70 -19.79 -5.18 -49.90
N GLU A 71 -18.65 -5.80 -49.62
CA GLU A 71 -17.87 -5.57 -48.39
C GLU A 71 -17.27 -4.16 -48.32
N SER A 72 -17.08 -3.51 -49.48
CA SER A 72 -16.59 -2.12 -49.57
C SER A 72 -17.53 -1.09 -48.91
N TYR A 73 -18.82 -1.38 -48.77
CA TYR A 73 -19.78 -0.47 -48.13
C TYR A 73 -19.55 -0.34 -46.61
N ALA A 74 -19.13 -1.42 -45.93
CA ALA A 74 -18.95 -1.41 -44.48
C ALA A 74 -17.76 -0.53 -44.06
N LEU A 75 -16.64 -0.62 -44.80
CA LEU A 75 -15.45 0.21 -44.58
C LEU A 75 -15.70 1.70 -44.87
N LEU A 76 -16.47 2.01 -45.92
CA LEU A 76 -16.85 3.40 -46.24
C LEU A 76 -17.72 4.01 -45.12
N LEU A 77 -18.68 3.26 -44.59
CA LEU A 77 -19.54 3.69 -43.48
C LEU A 77 -18.77 3.84 -42.15
N ALA A 78 -17.82 2.94 -41.86
CA ALA A 78 -16.95 3.06 -40.69
C ALA A 78 -16.04 4.31 -40.77
N GLY A 79 -15.47 4.59 -41.95
CA GLY A 79 -14.63 5.77 -42.18
C GLY A 79 -15.41 7.09 -42.03
N LEU A 80 -16.63 7.15 -42.58
CA LEU A 80 -17.52 8.31 -42.40
C LEU A 80 -17.96 8.49 -40.95
N GLY A 81 -18.19 7.39 -40.21
CA GLY A 81 -18.46 7.41 -38.78
C GLY A 81 -17.33 8.05 -37.97
N LEU A 82 -16.09 7.61 -38.19
CA LEU A 82 -14.91 8.14 -37.51
C LEU A 82 -14.64 9.63 -37.80
N MET A 83 -14.82 10.07 -39.05
CA MET A 83 -14.72 11.50 -39.38
C MET A 83 -15.84 12.33 -38.72
N GLY A 84 -17.06 11.78 -38.62
CA GLY A 84 -18.18 12.38 -37.91
C GLY A 84 -17.88 12.61 -36.42
N THR A 85 -17.34 11.61 -35.72
CA THR A 85 -16.98 11.72 -34.29
C THR A 85 -15.95 12.83 -34.07
N TYR A 86 -14.93 12.87 -34.93
CA TYR A 86 -13.83 13.83 -34.81
C TYR A 86 -14.29 15.28 -35.08
N ALA A 87 -15.23 15.48 -36.01
CA ALA A 87 -15.83 16.78 -36.27
C ALA A 87 -16.74 17.25 -35.11
N CYS A 88 -17.59 16.37 -34.57
CA CYS A 88 -18.46 16.68 -33.43
C CYS A 88 -17.63 17.10 -32.20
N ALA A 89 -16.55 16.37 -31.90
CA ALA A 89 -15.67 16.66 -30.77
C ALA A 89 -14.90 17.98 -30.90
N ARG A 90 -14.55 18.41 -32.12
CA ARG A 90 -13.88 19.72 -32.34
C ARG A 90 -14.81 20.93 -32.36
N LEU A 91 -16.08 20.74 -32.72
CA LEU A 91 -17.05 21.82 -32.90
C LEU A 91 -18.10 21.90 -31.78
N ASN A 92 -18.08 20.94 -30.84
CA ASN A 92 -19.00 20.84 -29.70
C ASN A 92 -20.49 20.80 -30.11
N ILE A 93 -20.81 20.00 -31.12
CA ILE A 93 -22.17 19.79 -31.68
C ILE A 93 -22.59 18.34 -31.43
N SER A 94 -23.89 18.09 -31.22
CA SER A 94 -24.41 16.74 -31.03
C SER A 94 -24.41 15.93 -32.32
N TRP A 95 -24.08 14.64 -32.21
CA TRP A 95 -24.23 13.64 -33.28
C TRP A 95 -25.64 13.60 -33.91
N ALA A 96 -26.67 14.00 -33.16
CA ALA A 96 -28.05 14.01 -33.63
C ALA A 96 -28.37 15.12 -34.65
N ASP A 97 -27.53 16.17 -34.73
CA ASP A 97 -27.83 17.39 -35.50
C ASP A 97 -27.31 17.34 -36.95
N ILE A 98 -26.53 16.31 -37.31
CA ILE A 98 -25.77 16.24 -38.56
C ILE A 98 -26.40 15.30 -39.61
N TRP A 99 -27.33 14.40 -39.23
CA TRP A 99 -27.87 13.38 -40.15
C TRP A 99 -29.41 13.39 -40.28
N PRO A 100 -29.99 13.30 -41.51
CA PRO A 100 -31.45 13.32 -41.70
C PRO A 100 -32.22 12.11 -41.11
N PRO A 101 -33.55 12.21 -40.91
CA PRO A 101 -34.34 11.29 -40.08
C PRO A 101 -34.49 9.83 -40.55
N ILE A 102 -33.92 9.46 -41.71
CA ILE A 102 -34.18 8.18 -42.38
C ILE A 102 -33.53 6.97 -41.69
N PHE A 103 -32.50 7.16 -40.86
CA PHE A 103 -31.73 6.05 -40.27
C PHE A 103 -32.21 5.54 -38.89
N ARG A 104 -33.28 6.10 -38.31
CA ARG A 104 -33.76 5.69 -36.96
C ARG A 104 -34.39 4.29 -36.89
N GLY A 105 -34.53 3.56 -38.01
CA GLY A 105 -35.21 2.25 -38.06
C GLY A 105 -34.32 1.01 -38.27
N CYS A 106 -33.05 1.15 -38.63
CA CYS A 106 -32.29 0.03 -39.24
C CYS A 106 -31.16 -0.58 -38.38
N SER A 107 -30.86 -0.03 -37.19
CA SER A 107 -29.72 -0.51 -36.39
C SER A 107 -29.91 -1.90 -35.78
N MET A 108 -31.09 -2.22 -35.21
CA MET A 108 -31.30 -3.55 -34.60
C MET A 108 -31.35 -4.68 -35.64
N ALA A 109 -32.09 -4.51 -36.75
CA ALA A 109 -32.32 -5.60 -37.70
C ALA A 109 -31.02 -6.10 -38.37
N LEU A 110 -30.07 -5.21 -38.64
CA LEU A 110 -28.75 -5.57 -39.19
C LEU A 110 -27.87 -6.31 -38.16
N ILE A 111 -27.94 -5.95 -36.88
CA ILE A 111 -27.25 -6.66 -35.80
C ILE A 111 -27.83 -8.07 -35.62
N THR A 112 -29.16 -8.22 -35.68
CA THR A 112 -29.82 -9.53 -35.59
C THR A 112 -29.50 -10.42 -36.81
N ALA A 113 -29.47 -9.86 -38.03
CA ALA A 113 -29.15 -10.59 -39.25
C ALA A 113 -27.69 -11.07 -39.29
N ALA A 114 -26.73 -10.22 -38.87
CA ALA A 114 -25.32 -10.62 -38.74
C ALA A 114 -25.14 -11.74 -37.70
N SER A 115 -25.89 -11.69 -36.60
CA SER A 115 -25.86 -12.73 -35.54
C SER A 115 -26.36 -14.09 -36.04
N ALA A 116 -27.36 -14.10 -36.92
CA ALA A 116 -27.95 -15.32 -37.48
C ALA A 116 -27.03 -16.04 -38.49
N LEU A 117 -26.17 -15.30 -39.20
CA LEU A 117 -25.19 -15.87 -40.14
C LEU A 117 -23.93 -16.42 -39.46
N ALA A 118 -23.66 -16.05 -38.21
CA ALA A 118 -22.48 -16.46 -37.45
C ALA A 118 -22.68 -17.69 -36.53
N GLY A 119 -23.92 -18.23 -36.43
CA GLY A 119 -24.20 -19.44 -35.65
C GLY A 119 -24.10 -19.32 -34.12
N ILE A 120 -24.06 -18.09 -33.57
CA ILE A 120 -23.93 -17.87 -32.13
C ILE A 120 -25.32 -17.88 -31.46
N GLN A 121 -25.64 -18.98 -30.76
CA GLN A 121 -26.82 -19.04 -29.90
C GLN A 121 -26.56 -18.29 -28.58
N TRP A 122 -27.34 -17.25 -28.31
CA TRP A 122 -27.50 -16.70 -26.95
C TRP A 122 -28.50 -17.54 -26.15
N SER A 123 -28.05 -18.69 -25.64
CA SER A 123 -28.84 -19.50 -24.71
C SER A 123 -28.76 -18.93 -23.29
N ARG A 124 -29.81 -18.23 -22.85
CA ARG A 124 -30.04 -17.99 -21.41
C ARG A 124 -30.44 -19.30 -20.74
N THR A 125 -29.45 -20.02 -20.25
CA THR A 125 -29.63 -21.13 -19.30
C THR A 125 -28.71 -20.88 -18.11
N LEU A 126 -29.32 -20.57 -16.96
CA LEU A 126 -28.69 -20.70 -15.65
C LEU A 126 -28.52 -22.19 -15.37
N GLY A 127 -27.50 -22.79 -15.99
CA GLY A 127 -26.97 -24.10 -15.63
C GLY A 127 -25.88 -23.92 -14.58
N GLY A 128 -25.88 -24.77 -13.55
CA GLY A 128 -24.85 -24.75 -12.51
C GLY A 128 -23.51 -25.29 -12.99
N GLU A 129 -22.57 -25.30 -12.05
CA GLU A 129 -21.15 -25.67 -12.15
C GLU A 129 -20.21 -24.56 -12.67
N HIS A 130 -19.11 -24.38 -11.92
CA HIS A 130 -18.02 -23.40 -12.11
C HIS A 130 -18.31 -21.91 -11.84
N LEU A 131 -18.67 -21.60 -10.59
CA LEU A 131 -18.29 -20.33 -9.93
C LEU A 131 -17.80 -20.63 -8.49
N SER A 132 -16.53 -21.03 -8.37
CA SER A 132 -15.83 -21.18 -7.09
C SER A 132 -14.80 -20.07 -6.95
N SER A 133 -15.19 -18.96 -6.30
CA SER A 133 -14.22 -17.96 -5.88
C SER A 133 -13.49 -18.49 -4.65
N ILE A 134 -12.16 -18.33 -4.61
CA ILE A 134 -11.25 -19.00 -3.68
C ILE A 134 -11.24 -20.51 -3.92
N ALA A 135 -10.06 -21.07 -4.19
CA ALA A 135 -9.89 -22.49 -4.41
C ALA A 135 -10.04 -23.23 -3.07
N CYS A 136 -11.25 -23.67 -2.72
CA CYS A 136 -11.45 -24.52 -1.54
C CYS A 136 -10.56 -25.76 -1.61
N ALA A 137 -9.57 -25.84 -0.72
CA ALA A 137 -8.82 -27.07 -0.48
C ALA A 137 -9.76 -28.22 -0.12
N SER A 138 -9.32 -29.45 -0.40
CA SER A 138 -9.97 -30.64 0.10
C SER A 138 -9.89 -30.67 1.64
N THR A 139 -11.03 -30.95 2.28
CA THR A 139 -11.16 -30.87 3.75
C THR A 139 -10.15 -31.75 4.49
N ALA A 140 -9.74 -32.86 3.89
CA ALA A 140 -8.80 -33.83 4.47
C ALA A 140 -7.44 -33.23 4.90
N GLY A 141 -6.95 -32.18 4.24
CA GLY A 141 -5.66 -31.55 4.58
C GLY A 141 -5.72 -30.49 5.69
N LEU A 142 -6.85 -29.78 5.82
CA LEU A 142 -7.03 -28.66 6.77
C LEU A 142 -7.49 -29.10 8.16
N LEU A 143 -8.18 -30.25 8.25
CA LEU A 143 -8.92 -30.72 9.43
C LEU A 143 -8.07 -30.96 10.69
N ALA A 144 -6.75 -31.16 10.58
CA ALA A 144 -5.92 -31.64 11.69
C ALA A 144 -5.17 -30.56 12.49
N MET A 145 -5.02 -29.34 11.96
CA MET A 145 -4.21 -28.27 12.60
C MET A 145 -4.98 -26.97 12.82
N SER A 146 -5.82 -26.55 11.87
CA SER A 146 -6.59 -25.30 11.97
C SER A 146 -7.75 -25.36 12.98
N ALA A 147 -8.34 -26.54 13.20
CA ALA A 147 -9.45 -26.71 14.14
C ALA A 147 -9.06 -26.45 15.61
N SER A 148 -7.76 -26.59 15.96
CA SER A 148 -7.23 -26.32 17.29
C SER A 148 -6.83 -24.86 17.54
N SER A 149 -6.75 -24.03 16.49
CA SER A 149 -6.36 -22.61 16.58
C SER A 149 -7.53 -21.62 16.39
N LEU A 150 -8.71 -22.10 15.97
CA LEU A 150 -9.88 -21.24 15.81
C LEU A 150 -10.40 -20.74 17.16
N LEU A 151 -10.31 -19.42 17.37
CA LEU A 151 -10.91 -18.69 18.50
C LEU A 151 -12.45 -18.66 18.47
N ALA A 152 -13.09 -19.36 17.52
CA ALA A 152 -14.53 -19.33 17.29
C ALA A 152 -15.41 -19.63 18.53
N PRO A 153 -15.04 -20.56 19.45
CA PRO A 153 -15.79 -20.75 20.69
C PRO A 153 -15.78 -19.54 21.64
N GLN A 154 -14.70 -18.73 21.62
CA GLN A 154 -14.59 -17.54 22.48
C GLN A 154 -15.51 -16.41 22.01
N LEU A 155 -15.78 -16.31 20.70
CA LEU A 155 -16.70 -15.32 20.14
C LEU A 155 -18.11 -15.39 20.76
N PHE A 156 -18.57 -16.59 21.14
CA PHE A 156 -19.89 -16.78 21.76
C PHE A 156 -19.96 -16.27 23.21
N LEU A 157 -18.82 -16.02 23.87
CA LEU A 157 -18.78 -15.42 25.20
C LEU A 157 -19.09 -13.92 25.16
N GLY A 158 -19.07 -13.28 23.98
CA GLY A 158 -19.26 -11.83 23.83
C GLY A 158 -18.04 -11.00 24.24
N GLU A 159 -16.96 -11.65 24.64
CA GLU A 159 -15.63 -11.08 24.89
C GLU A 159 -14.87 -10.99 23.56
N SER A 160 -14.19 -9.88 23.29
CA SER A 160 -13.33 -9.72 22.13
C SER A 160 -12.07 -8.92 22.46
N VAL A 161 -11.01 -9.16 21.68
CA VAL A 161 -9.78 -8.37 21.72
C VAL A 161 -9.77 -7.42 20.52
N ILE A 162 -9.78 -6.12 20.78
CA ILE A 162 -9.71 -5.08 19.75
C ILE A 162 -8.45 -4.24 20.00
N PHE A 163 -7.39 -4.47 19.22
CA PHE A 163 -6.06 -3.88 19.46
C PHE A 163 -5.61 -4.16 20.91
N ALA A 164 -5.28 -3.13 21.68
CA ALA A 164 -4.92 -3.23 23.10
C ALA A 164 -6.12 -3.35 24.08
N LEU A 165 -7.37 -3.33 23.60
CA LEU A 165 -8.53 -3.63 24.44
C LEU A 165 -8.68 -5.15 24.61
N HIS A 166 -8.34 -5.63 25.80
CA HIS A 166 -8.63 -7.00 26.25
C HIS A 166 -9.95 -7.04 27.06
N ASP A 167 -10.50 -8.24 27.24
CA ASP A 167 -11.63 -8.55 28.13
C ASP A 167 -12.86 -7.63 27.98
N THR A 168 -13.09 -7.13 26.76
CA THR A 168 -14.11 -6.12 26.48
C THR A 168 -15.43 -6.80 26.09
N GLU A 169 -16.46 -6.61 26.90
CA GLU A 169 -17.81 -7.12 26.67
C GLU A 169 -18.49 -6.36 25.52
N LEU A 170 -18.30 -6.85 24.28
CA LEU A 170 -19.08 -6.40 23.12
C LEU A 170 -20.52 -6.94 23.18
N GLY A 171 -20.67 -8.16 23.71
CA GLY A 171 -21.91 -8.93 23.66
C GLY A 171 -22.07 -9.71 22.35
N PHE A 172 -22.97 -10.69 22.36
CA PHE A 172 -23.26 -11.52 21.20
C PHE A 172 -24.79 -11.60 20.98
N PRO A 173 -25.38 -10.74 20.12
CA PRO A 173 -24.73 -9.80 19.21
C PRO A 173 -24.24 -8.49 19.86
N PRO A 174 -23.27 -7.78 19.26
CA PRO A 174 -22.85 -6.46 19.71
C PRO A 174 -23.91 -5.34 19.59
N GLU A 175 -23.78 -4.32 20.44
CA GLU A 175 -24.37 -2.99 20.21
C GLU A 175 -23.52 -2.23 19.17
N TRP A 176 -23.68 -2.55 17.88
CA TRP A 176 -22.78 -2.13 16.80
C TRP A 176 -22.49 -0.62 16.68
N ASN A 177 -23.36 0.25 17.19
CA ASN A 177 -23.16 1.71 17.15
C ASN A 177 -22.58 2.28 18.47
N LYS A 178 -22.19 1.45 19.43
CA LYS A 178 -21.67 1.87 20.74
C LYS A 178 -20.16 1.62 20.81
N ASP A 179 -19.38 2.69 21.04
CA ASP A 179 -17.96 2.56 21.33
C ASP A 179 -17.78 1.77 22.63
N PRO A 180 -17.12 0.60 22.60
CA PRO A 180 -17.00 -0.26 23.76
C PRO A 180 -16.04 0.29 24.83
N LEU A 181 -15.09 1.18 24.50
CA LEU A 181 -14.25 1.82 25.52
C LEU A 181 -15.03 2.86 26.32
N THR A 182 -15.73 3.77 25.63
CA THR A 182 -16.38 4.92 26.29
C THR A 182 -17.87 4.69 26.60
N GLY A 183 -18.43 3.56 26.16
CA GLY A 183 -19.87 3.27 26.22
C GLY A 183 -20.72 4.18 25.33
N ARG A 184 -20.10 4.93 24.41
CA ARG A 184 -20.76 6.02 23.68
C ARG A 184 -21.52 5.54 22.47
N LEU A 185 -22.83 5.80 22.44
CA LEU A 185 -23.68 5.52 21.29
C LEU A 185 -23.51 6.61 20.20
N ALA A 186 -23.03 6.22 19.03
CA ALA A 186 -22.92 7.05 17.84
C ALA A 186 -24.32 7.34 17.22
N PRO A 187 -24.51 8.52 16.60
CA PRO A 187 -25.82 8.93 16.10
C PRO A 187 -26.21 8.21 14.79
N LEU A 188 -27.47 7.80 14.66
CA LEU A 188 -28.06 7.26 13.43
C LEU A 188 -28.51 8.37 12.44
N THR A 189 -27.62 9.34 12.19
CA THR A 189 -27.75 10.34 11.11
C THR A 189 -27.05 9.87 9.84
N PRO A 190 -27.26 10.47 8.65
CA PRO A 190 -26.58 10.07 7.43
C PRO A 190 -25.05 10.03 7.60
N GLY A 191 -24.42 8.89 7.30
CA GLY A 191 -23.04 8.59 7.72
C GLY A 191 -22.00 9.62 7.27
N LYS A 192 -22.07 10.10 6.02
CA LYS A 192 -21.20 11.18 5.50
C LYS A 192 -21.36 12.54 6.22
N ALA A 193 -22.41 12.74 7.01
CA ALA A 193 -22.61 13.95 7.82
C ALA A 193 -22.09 13.81 9.26
N ILE A 194 -21.62 12.62 9.66
CA ILE A 194 -21.04 12.37 10.99
C ILE A 194 -19.55 12.72 10.93
N ASP A 195 -19.14 13.74 11.67
CA ASP A 195 -17.72 13.99 11.92
C ASP A 195 -17.19 13.00 12.97
N TYR A 196 -16.87 11.80 12.50
CA TYR A 196 -16.37 10.69 13.29
C TYR A 196 -15.01 10.96 13.97
N ARG A 197 -14.37 12.09 13.65
CA ARG A 197 -13.11 12.54 14.29
C ARG A 197 -13.32 13.20 15.65
N ARG A 198 -14.57 13.36 16.08
CA ARG A 198 -14.96 13.95 17.37
C ARG A 198 -15.28 12.83 18.37
N PRO A 199 -14.40 12.54 19.34
CA PRO A 199 -14.67 11.51 20.36
C PRO A 199 -15.90 11.87 21.20
N GLU A 200 -16.18 13.16 21.37
CA GLU A 200 -17.39 13.68 21.99
C GLU A 200 -18.64 13.63 21.08
N LEU A 201 -18.57 12.92 19.94
CA LEU A 201 -19.71 12.52 19.12
C LEU A 201 -19.84 10.99 19.03
N VAL A 202 -18.76 10.27 18.69
CA VAL A 202 -18.79 8.83 18.39
C VAL A 202 -17.93 7.94 19.31
N GLY A 203 -17.07 8.51 20.16
CA GLY A 203 -16.10 7.73 20.94
C GLY A 203 -14.81 7.48 20.15
N ASN A 204 -14.06 6.42 20.45
CA ASN A 204 -12.97 6.00 19.58
C ASN A 204 -13.54 5.28 18.35
N ILE A 205 -13.37 5.93 17.18
CA ILE A 205 -13.90 5.43 15.92
C ILE A 205 -13.30 4.08 15.50
N LYS A 206 -12.04 3.80 15.87
CA LYS A 206 -11.37 2.53 15.55
C LYS A 206 -12.07 1.34 16.21
N TYR A 207 -12.44 1.44 17.49
CA TYR A 207 -13.16 0.37 18.20
C TYR A 207 -14.59 0.14 17.70
N LEU A 208 -15.20 1.12 17.06
CA LEU A 208 -16.48 0.97 16.37
C LEU A 208 -16.32 0.25 15.03
N TRP A 209 -15.38 0.70 14.20
CA TRP A 209 -15.21 0.16 12.85
C TRP A 209 -14.58 -1.24 12.84
N GLU A 210 -13.62 -1.54 13.72
CA GLU A 210 -12.86 -2.81 13.65
C GLU A 210 -13.76 -4.06 13.77
N PRO A 211 -14.63 -4.23 14.79
CA PRO A 211 -15.55 -5.37 14.84
C PRO A 211 -16.54 -5.38 13.66
N SER A 212 -16.85 -4.18 13.14
CA SER A 212 -17.71 -4.01 11.99
C SER A 212 -17.08 -4.47 10.67
N ARG A 213 -15.75 -4.62 10.58
CA ARG A 213 -15.11 -5.24 9.40
C ARG A 213 -15.49 -6.71 9.24
N HIS A 214 -16.00 -7.34 10.31
CA HIS A 214 -16.53 -8.70 10.32
C HIS A 214 -15.49 -9.79 10.01
N LEU A 215 -14.28 -9.67 10.57
CA LEU A 215 -13.25 -10.72 10.55
C LEU A 215 -13.77 -12.01 11.24
N GLU A 216 -14.65 -11.84 12.23
CA GLU A 216 -15.32 -12.87 13.01
C GLU A 216 -16.29 -13.68 12.15
N LEU A 217 -16.95 -13.07 11.16
CA LEU A 217 -17.83 -13.78 10.23
C LEU A 217 -17.03 -14.75 9.35
N VAL A 218 -15.81 -14.38 8.94
CA VAL A 218 -14.90 -15.29 8.21
C VAL A 218 -14.46 -16.44 9.13
N THR A 219 -14.12 -16.13 10.38
CA THR A 219 -13.75 -17.11 11.42
C THR A 219 -14.85 -18.14 11.65
N LEU A 220 -16.10 -17.71 11.83
CA LEU A 220 -17.27 -18.59 11.98
C LEU A 220 -17.54 -19.41 10.71
N ALA A 221 -17.33 -18.83 9.53
CA ALA A 221 -17.47 -19.54 8.26
C ALA A 221 -16.38 -20.61 8.04
N GLN A 222 -15.13 -20.35 8.47
CA GLN A 222 -14.06 -21.35 8.51
C GLN A 222 -14.41 -22.48 9.51
N ALA A 223 -14.86 -22.14 10.71
CA ALA A 223 -15.26 -23.11 11.73
C ALA A 223 -16.41 -24.02 11.25
N TRP A 224 -17.47 -23.43 10.68
CA TRP A 224 -18.55 -24.17 9.99
C TRP A 224 -18.00 -25.09 8.89
N ARG A 225 -17.11 -24.56 8.03
CA ARG A 225 -16.57 -25.32 6.88
C ARG A 225 -15.74 -26.53 7.29
N LEU A 226 -15.07 -26.49 8.44
CA LEU A 226 -14.29 -27.59 8.99
C LEU A 226 -15.15 -28.59 9.77
N THR A 227 -16.06 -28.11 10.62
CA THR A 227 -16.79 -28.95 11.59
C THR A 227 -18.16 -29.41 11.12
N SER A 228 -18.81 -28.63 10.25
CA SER A 228 -20.26 -28.72 9.97
C SER A 228 -21.14 -28.62 11.22
N ASP A 229 -20.69 -27.92 12.26
CA ASP A 229 -21.47 -27.68 13.48
C ASP A 229 -22.39 -26.46 13.32
N GLU A 230 -23.70 -26.69 13.44
CA GLU A 230 -24.73 -25.66 13.26
C GLU A 230 -24.61 -24.50 14.25
N GLU A 231 -23.91 -24.65 15.39
CA GLU A 231 -23.65 -23.55 16.32
C GLU A 231 -22.93 -22.39 15.63
N TYR A 232 -21.90 -22.66 14.81
CA TYR A 232 -21.19 -21.62 14.05
C TYR A 232 -22.08 -20.93 13.00
N LEU A 233 -22.98 -21.69 12.38
CA LEU A 233 -23.93 -21.17 11.39
C LEU A 233 -24.98 -20.25 12.06
N ASN A 234 -25.43 -20.62 13.26
CA ASN A 234 -26.34 -19.82 14.08
C ASN A 234 -25.64 -18.58 14.65
N GLY A 235 -24.38 -18.68 15.06
CA GLY A 235 -23.56 -17.54 15.45
C GLY A 235 -23.38 -16.53 14.32
N PHE A 236 -23.08 -17.03 13.11
CA PHE A 236 -22.99 -16.22 11.90
C PHE A 236 -24.30 -15.48 11.62
N ARG A 237 -25.44 -16.18 11.70
CA ARG A 237 -26.78 -15.59 11.56
C ARG A 237 -27.01 -14.46 12.54
N THR A 238 -26.68 -14.66 13.82
CA THR A 238 -26.87 -13.67 14.90
C THR A 238 -26.08 -12.39 14.65
N LEU A 239 -24.78 -12.51 14.33
CA LEU A 239 -23.94 -11.35 14.05
C LEU A 239 -24.39 -10.60 12.78
N LEU A 240 -24.60 -11.31 11.67
CA LEU A 240 -25.01 -10.67 10.41
C LEU A 240 -26.40 -10.01 10.50
N ALA A 241 -27.40 -10.70 11.07
CA ALA A 241 -28.76 -10.17 11.17
C ALA A 241 -28.80 -8.93 12.06
N SER A 242 -28.19 -8.99 13.25
CA SER A 242 -28.13 -7.85 14.18
C SER A 242 -27.44 -6.64 13.59
N TRP A 243 -26.39 -6.83 12.79
CA TRP A 243 -25.74 -5.73 12.08
C TRP A 243 -26.68 -5.09 11.05
N LEU A 244 -27.36 -5.92 10.25
CA LEU A 244 -28.33 -5.46 9.25
C LEU A 244 -29.52 -4.71 9.87
N ASP A 245 -29.89 -5.04 11.11
CA ASP A 245 -30.94 -4.33 11.87
C ASP A 245 -30.46 -3.01 12.48
N GLN A 246 -29.22 -2.96 13.00
CA GLN A 246 -28.67 -1.79 13.71
C GLN A 246 -27.99 -0.75 12.81
N CYS A 247 -27.58 -1.12 11.59
CA CYS A 247 -26.77 -0.27 10.70
C CYS A 247 -27.47 0.02 9.35
N PRO A 248 -28.71 0.56 9.33
CA PRO A 248 -29.49 0.72 8.12
C PRO A 248 -28.90 1.75 7.16
N TYR A 249 -28.85 1.43 5.87
CA TYR A 249 -28.36 2.34 4.83
C TYR A 249 -29.18 3.65 4.73
N PRO A 250 -28.56 4.85 4.62
CA PRO A 250 -27.13 5.20 4.75
C PRO A 250 -26.84 5.88 6.11
N LEU A 251 -27.39 5.37 7.21
CA LEU A 251 -27.40 5.99 8.54
C LEU A 251 -26.42 5.34 9.51
N GLY A 252 -25.80 6.16 10.36
CA GLY A 252 -24.84 5.70 11.36
C GLY A 252 -23.40 5.75 10.85
N VAL A 253 -22.47 5.63 11.81
CA VAL A 253 -21.04 5.86 11.59
C VAL A 253 -20.38 4.83 10.67
N HIS A 254 -20.98 3.64 10.54
CA HIS A 254 -20.56 2.58 9.62
C HIS A 254 -20.70 2.94 8.15
N TRP A 255 -21.50 3.95 7.83
CA TRP A 255 -21.67 4.50 6.47
C TRP A 255 -20.92 5.84 6.29
N ALA A 256 -19.91 6.14 7.12
CA ALA A 256 -19.09 7.34 6.96
C ALA A 256 -17.86 7.13 6.06
N SER A 257 -17.21 5.96 6.15
CA SER A 257 -16.00 5.62 5.40
C SER A 257 -16.28 4.56 4.33
N SER A 258 -15.85 4.80 3.09
CA SER A 258 -16.07 3.87 1.98
C SER A 258 -15.10 2.68 2.04
N LEU A 259 -13.88 2.88 2.58
CA LEU A 259 -12.93 1.81 2.88
C LEU A 259 -13.52 0.77 3.84
N GLU A 260 -14.21 1.19 4.90
CA GLU A 260 -14.78 0.28 5.90
C GLU A 260 -15.92 -0.58 5.31
N LEU A 261 -16.69 -0.03 4.37
CA LEU A 261 -17.67 -0.80 3.59
C LEU A 261 -16.97 -1.79 2.65
N ALA A 262 -15.82 -1.40 2.09
CA ALA A 262 -15.07 -2.21 1.15
C ALA A 262 -14.36 -3.41 1.80
N VAL A 263 -13.77 -3.22 2.99
CA VAL A 263 -13.23 -4.31 3.82
C VAL A 263 -14.34 -5.27 4.26
N ARG A 264 -15.51 -4.74 4.63
CA ARG A 264 -16.69 -5.55 4.98
C ARG A 264 -17.18 -6.39 3.79
N LEU A 265 -17.16 -5.85 2.56
CA LEU A 265 -17.45 -6.62 1.34
C LEU A 265 -16.43 -7.74 1.09
N ALA A 266 -15.13 -7.53 1.36
CA ALA A 266 -14.10 -8.56 1.23
C ALA A 266 -14.33 -9.73 2.21
N ASN A 267 -14.65 -9.42 3.46
CA ASN A 267 -14.97 -10.40 4.50
C ASN A 267 -16.29 -11.14 4.19
N TRP A 268 -17.33 -10.41 3.78
CA TRP A 268 -18.61 -11.01 3.36
C TRP A 268 -18.46 -11.90 2.13
N ALA A 269 -17.63 -11.54 1.15
CA ALA A 269 -17.39 -12.37 -0.03
C ALA A 269 -16.69 -13.69 0.38
N SER A 270 -15.64 -13.61 1.18
CA SER A 270 -14.90 -14.78 1.66
C SER A 270 -15.79 -15.71 2.50
N ALA A 271 -16.55 -15.15 3.44
CA ALA A 271 -17.52 -15.90 4.24
C ALA A 271 -18.62 -16.55 3.38
N TRP A 272 -19.16 -15.81 2.40
CA TRP A 272 -20.18 -16.34 1.48
C TRP A 272 -19.70 -17.61 0.77
N HIS A 273 -18.47 -17.63 0.27
CA HIS A 273 -17.92 -18.82 -0.40
C HIS A 273 -17.64 -19.98 0.57
N LEU A 274 -17.07 -19.71 1.75
CA LEU A 274 -16.84 -20.71 2.80
C LEU A 274 -18.16 -21.39 3.27
N LEU A 275 -19.25 -20.62 3.33
CA LEU A 275 -20.58 -21.10 3.69
C LEU A 275 -21.31 -21.88 2.57
N GLY A 276 -20.74 -22.01 1.37
CA GLY A 276 -21.35 -22.70 0.22
C GLY A 276 -22.12 -21.79 -0.77
N GLY A 277 -21.95 -20.48 -0.64
CA GLY A 277 -22.52 -19.47 -1.53
C GLY A 277 -24.06 -19.47 -1.57
N VAL A 278 -24.63 -19.34 -2.77
CA VAL A 278 -26.10 -19.29 -2.97
C VAL A 278 -26.83 -20.55 -2.46
N ASN A 279 -26.12 -21.66 -2.35
CA ASN A 279 -26.60 -22.96 -1.86
C ASN A 279 -26.32 -23.20 -0.37
N SER A 280 -25.88 -22.17 0.37
CA SER A 280 -25.56 -22.29 1.80
C SER A 280 -26.76 -22.77 2.63
N PRO A 281 -26.55 -23.68 3.62
CA PRO A 281 -27.60 -24.03 4.57
C PRO A 281 -28.10 -22.82 5.39
N LEU A 282 -27.33 -21.73 5.48
CA LEU A 282 -27.76 -20.46 6.09
C LEU A 282 -29.07 -19.93 5.48
N PHE A 283 -29.35 -20.26 4.22
CA PHE A 283 -30.48 -19.72 3.47
C PHE A 283 -31.69 -20.65 3.39
N VAL A 284 -31.65 -21.82 4.04
CA VAL A 284 -32.78 -22.75 4.07
C VAL A 284 -33.91 -22.20 4.97
N GLY A 285 -35.16 -22.33 4.53
CA GLY A 285 -36.35 -21.87 5.25
C GLY A 285 -36.71 -20.40 5.01
N SER A 286 -37.85 -19.96 5.57
CA SER A 286 -38.36 -18.59 5.42
C SER A 286 -37.36 -17.54 5.89
N ASP A 287 -36.72 -17.81 7.02
CA ASP A 287 -35.87 -16.87 7.74
C ASP A 287 -34.46 -16.84 7.11
N GLY A 288 -34.05 -17.97 6.52
CA GLY A 288 -32.87 -18.05 5.65
C GLY A 288 -33.02 -17.24 4.37
N GLU A 289 -34.14 -17.38 3.67
CA GLU A 289 -34.42 -16.60 2.45
C GLU A 289 -34.69 -15.11 2.74
N ASP A 290 -35.18 -14.73 3.93
CA ASP A 290 -35.22 -13.33 4.36
C ASP A 290 -33.83 -12.77 4.64
N LEU A 291 -33.00 -13.48 5.40
CA LEU A 291 -31.61 -13.08 5.65
C LEU A 291 -30.84 -12.91 4.33
N LYS A 292 -30.97 -13.86 3.39
CA LYS A 292 -30.37 -13.79 2.05
C LYS A 292 -30.78 -12.54 1.29
N ARG A 293 -32.08 -12.24 1.26
CA ARG A 293 -32.63 -11.03 0.63
C ARG A 293 -32.09 -9.75 1.28
N ARG A 294 -32.07 -9.68 2.62
CA ARG A 294 -31.55 -8.53 3.38
C ARG A 294 -30.06 -8.33 3.18
N TRP A 295 -29.28 -9.42 3.20
CA TRP A 295 -27.84 -9.39 2.97
C TRP A 295 -27.51 -8.93 1.55
N LEU A 296 -28.15 -9.49 0.52
CA LEU A 296 -27.97 -9.05 -0.87
C LEU A 296 -28.38 -7.58 -1.08
N ALA A 297 -29.47 -7.12 -0.44
CA ALA A 297 -29.84 -5.70 -0.47
C ALA A 297 -28.78 -4.81 0.17
N SER A 298 -28.16 -5.26 1.26
CA SER A 298 -27.03 -4.56 1.91
C SER A 298 -25.76 -4.57 1.05
N VAL A 299 -25.43 -5.68 0.39
CA VAL A 299 -24.32 -5.75 -0.58
C VAL A 299 -24.52 -4.73 -1.71
N TYR A 300 -25.72 -4.63 -2.29
CA TYR A 300 -26.03 -3.58 -3.28
C TYR A 300 -25.76 -2.19 -2.71
N GLN A 301 -26.22 -1.91 -1.49
CA GLN A 301 -26.03 -0.62 -0.82
C GLN A 301 -24.55 -0.29 -0.57
N HIS A 302 -23.72 -1.27 -0.21
CA HIS A 302 -22.27 -1.11 -0.08
C HIS A 302 -21.63 -0.77 -1.42
N CYS A 303 -21.86 -1.58 -2.47
CA CYS A 303 -21.32 -1.33 -3.81
C CYS A 303 -21.77 0.03 -4.38
N HIS A 304 -23.06 0.35 -4.25
CA HIS A 304 -23.63 1.63 -4.66
C HIS A 304 -22.94 2.80 -3.94
N PHE A 305 -22.83 2.74 -2.61
CA PHE A 305 -22.19 3.79 -1.82
C PHE A 305 -20.72 3.98 -2.21
N ILE A 306 -19.93 2.90 -2.26
CA ILE A 306 -18.51 2.98 -2.64
C ILE A 306 -18.36 3.62 -4.02
N SER A 307 -19.17 3.18 -5.00
CA SER A 307 -19.13 3.72 -6.36
C SER A 307 -19.48 5.22 -6.47
N GLY A 308 -20.20 5.76 -5.49
CA GLY A 308 -20.56 7.19 -5.40
C GLY A 308 -19.65 8.03 -4.50
N TYR A 309 -18.81 7.42 -3.67
CA TYR A 309 -18.06 8.10 -2.60
C TYR A 309 -16.61 7.62 -2.46
N PHE A 310 -15.89 7.48 -3.57
CA PHE A 310 -14.44 7.23 -3.55
C PHE A 310 -13.66 8.34 -2.82
N SER A 311 -12.62 7.94 -2.09
CA SER A 311 -11.64 8.80 -1.46
C SER A 311 -10.66 9.33 -2.50
N LEU A 312 -10.94 10.52 -3.04
CA LEU A 312 -10.15 11.14 -4.10
C LEU A 312 -9.21 12.25 -3.58
N HIS A 313 -8.26 12.65 -4.43
CA HIS A 313 -7.31 13.73 -4.20
C HIS A 313 -6.41 13.53 -2.96
N SER A 314 -6.65 14.26 -1.87
CA SER A 314 -5.80 14.28 -0.68
C SER A 314 -5.96 13.05 0.22
N SER A 315 -7.04 12.28 0.08
CA SER A 315 -7.25 11.01 0.80
C SER A 315 -7.20 9.79 -0.13
N ALA A 316 -6.62 9.95 -1.32
CA ALA A 316 -6.50 8.89 -2.33
C ALA A 316 -5.28 7.98 -2.10
N ASN A 317 -5.04 7.60 -0.85
CA ASN A 317 -3.98 6.68 -0.44
C ASN A 317 -4.52 5.23 -0.44
N ASN A 318 -4.06 4.35 0.45
CA ASN A 318 -4.55 2.96 0.62
C ASN A 318 -6.08 2.87 0.60
N HIS A 319 -6.78 3.87 1.16
CA HIS A 319 -8.23 4.01 1.10
C HIS A 319 -8.81 3.79 -0.29
N LEU A 320 -8.25 4.41 -1.33
CA LEU A 320 -8.76 4.30 -2.69
C LEU A 320 -8.50 2.92 -3.31
N VAL A 321 -7.37 2.28 -2.98
CA VAL A 321 -7.08 0.90 -3.40
C VAL A 321 -8.05 -0.07 -2.73
N GLY A 322 -8.28 0.09 -1.42
CA GLY A 322 -9.21 -0.74 -0.64
C GLY A 322 -10.66 -0.57 -1.08
N GLU A 323 -11.08 0.65 -1.39
CA GLU A 323 -12.40 0.95 -1.98
C GLU A 323 -12.61 0.26 -3.32
N TYR A 324 -11.62 0.31 -4.22
CA TYR A 324 -11.69 -0.45 -5.47
C TYR A 324 -11.63 -1.97 -5.23
N MET A 325 -10.87 -2.47 -4.24
CA MET A 325 -10.88 -3.88 -3.86
C MET A 325 -12.28 -4.35 -3.46
N GLY A 326 -12.93 -3.67 -2.52
CA GLY A 326 -14.27 -4.08 -2.07
C GLY A 326 -15.33 -4.00 -3.17
N LEU A 327 -15.26 -2.97 -4.04
CA LEU A 327 -16.17 -2.88 -5.18
C LEU A 327 -15.89 -3.97 -6.23
N PHE A 328 -14.62 -4.33 -6.46
CA PHE A 328 -14.24 -5.43 -7.36
C PHE A 328 -14.76 -6.77 -6.81
N LEU A 329 -14.43 -7.11 -5.57
CA LEU A 329 -14.84 -8.36 -4.92
C LEU A 329 -16.37 -8.47 -4.82
N GLY A 330 -17.05 -7.36 -4.50
CA GLY A 330 -18.52 -7.28 -4.47
C GLY A 330 -19.15 -7.52 -5.85
N ALA A 331 -18.62 -6.90 -6.90
CA ALA A 331 -19.14 -7.05 -8.26
C ALA A 331 -18.83 -8.42 -8.89
N VAL A 332 -17.70 -9.05 -8.55
CA VAL A 332 -17.34 -10.42 -8.96
C VAL A 332 -18.18 -11.46 -8.24
N THR A 333 -18.33 -11.34 -6.91
CA THR A 333 -19.06 -12.34 -6.09
C THR A 333 -20.57 -12.27 -6.29
N TRP A 334 -21.13 -11.07 -6.45
CA TRP A 334 -22.57 -10.85 -6.63
C TRP A 334 -22.86 -10.05 -7.91
N PRO A 335 -22.76 -10.67 -9.11
CA PRO A 335 -23.09 -10.05 -10.39
C PRO A 335 -24.63 -9.99 -10.62
N CYS A 336 -25.37 -9.52 -9.61
CA CYS A 336 -26.83 -9.63 -9.54
C CYS A 336 -27.58 -8.41 -10.10
N TRP A 337 -26.90 -7.28 -10.34
CA TRP A 337 -27.52 -6.01 -10.68
C TRP A 337 -27.05 -5.47 -12.04
N PRO A 338 -27.86 -4.67 -12.75
CA PRO A 338 -27.44 -4.01 -14.00
C PRO A 338 -26.11 -3.25 -13.86
N GLU A 339 -25.90 -2.60 -12.71
CA GLU A 339 -24.71 -1.81 -12.38
C GLU A 339 -23.46 -2.67 -12.10
N SER A 340 -23.59 -3.97 -11.79
CA SER A 340 -22.47 -4.84 -11.41
C SER A 340 -21.36 -4.87 -12.48
N ALA A 341 -21.73 -4.86 -13.76
CA ALA A 341 -20.75 -4.86 -14.86
C ALA A 341 -19.94 -3.55 -14.93
N ASP A 342 -20.57 -2.41 -14.66
CA ASP A 342 -19.89 -1.11 -14.62
C ASP A 342 -19.06 -0.96 -13.35
N TRP A 343 -19.55 -1.40 -12.20
CA TRP A 343 -18.78 -1.46 -10.95
C TRP A 343 -17.51 -2.29 -11.11
N LEU A 344 -17.61 -3.48 -11.70
CA LEU A 344 -16.46 -4.34 -11.98
C LEU A 344 -15.43 -3.65 -12.89
N ARG A 345 -15.90 -3.01 -13.96
CA ARG A 345 -15.06 -2.25 -14.91
C ARG A 345 -14.36 -1.06 -14.24
N ILE A 346 -15.10 -0.29 -13.43
CA ILE A 346 -14.55 0.87 -12.68
C ILE A 346 -13.49 0.38 -11.70
N ALA A 347 -13.81 -0.63 -10.89
CA ALA A 347 -12.93 -1.14 -9.85
C ALA A 347 -11.65 -1.75 -10.43
N ARG A 348 -11.74 -2.58 -11.47
CA ARG A 348 -10.57 -3.13 -12.16
C ARG A 348 -9.65 -2.03 -12.71
N ASN A 349 -10.22 -1.06 -13.43
CA ASN A 349 -9.43 0.04 -14.00
C ASN A 349 -8.79 0.91 -12.91
N GLY A 350 -9.49 1.12 -11.80
CA GLY A 350 -8.99 1.81 -10.61
C GLY A 350 -7.79 1.10 -9.98
N LEU A 351 -7.91 -0.21 -9.74
CA LEU A 351 -6.84 -1.07 -9.25
C LEU A 351 -5.60 -1.05 -10.16
N GLU A 352 -5.77 -1.19 -11.48
CA GLU A 352 -4.65 -1.11 -12.43
C GLU A 352 -3.95 0.26 -12.42
N CYS A 353 -4.71 1.35 -12.27
CA CYS A 353 -4.16 2.71 -12.22
C CYS A 353 -3.42 2.99 -10.90
N GLU A 354 -4.08 2.72 -9.76
CA GLU A 354 -3.54 3.04 -8.44
C GLU A 354 -2.39 2.12 -8.04
N ALA A 355 -2.36 0.85 -8.48
CA ALA A 355 -1.20 -0.02 -8.30
C ALA A 355 0.09 0.61 -8.86
N ILE A 356 0.02 1.19 -10.07
CA ILE A 356 1.18 1.85 -10.72
C ILE A 356 1.48 3.21 -10.09
N LYS A 357 0.44 3.96 -9.69
CA LYS A 357 0.54 5.35 -9.21
C LYS A 357 0.97 5.47 -7.75
N GLN A 358 0.45 4.64 -6.85
CA GLN A 358 0.72 4.71 -5.41
C GLN A 358 1.99 3.97 -4.98
N ASN A 359 2.63 3.25 -5.90
CA ASN A 359 3.90 2.58 -5.65
C ASN A 359 4.97 3.16 -6.59
N THR A 360 6.24 2.96 -6.30
CA THR A 360 7.37 3.31 -7.17
C THR A 360 7.72 2.14 -8.09
N CYS A 361 8.54 2.36 -9.12
CA CYS A 361 8.92 1.28 -10.05
C CYS A 361 9.90 0.27 -9.46
N ASP A 362 10.61 0.62 -8.39
CA ASP A 362 11.45 -0.26 -7.59
C ASP A 362 10.68 -0.97 -6.44
N GLY A 363 9.37 -0.71 -6.30
CA GLY A 363 8.47 -1.52 -5.46
C GLY A 363 8.10 -0.93 -4.10
N VAL A 364 8.53 0.29 -3.80
CA VAL A 364 8.22 0.97 -2.53
C VAL A 364 6.82 1.60 -2.60
N ASN A 365 6.01 1.41 -1.56
CA ASN A 365 4.74 2.12 -1.45
C ASN A 365 4.97 3.59 -1.09
N ARG A 366 4.34 4.51 -1.83
CA ARG A 366 4.58 5.95 -1.70
C ARG A 366 4.03 6.56 -0.42
N GLU A 367 3.21 5.85 0.36
CA GLU A 367 2.80 6.33 1.69
C GLU A 367 3.94 6.34 2.69
N GLN A 368 5.04 5.62 2.40
CA GLN A 368 6.26 5.57 3.19
C GLN A 368 6.00 5.04 4.60
N ALA A 369 5.20 3.97 4.62
CA ALA A 369 4.83 3.22 5.79
C ALA A 369 4.78 1.73 5.41
N LEU A 370 5.63 0.91 6.02
CA LEU A 370 5.86 -0.47 5.56
C LEU A 370 4.66 -1.39 5.88
N TYR A 371 3.88 -1.08 6.92
CA TYR A 371 2.62 -1.78 7.20
C TYR A 371 1.55 -1.53 6.11
N TYR A 372 1.41 -0.28 5.65
CA TYR A 372 0.53 0.07 4.54
C TYR A 372 1.01 -0.49 3.19
N GLN A 373 2.31 -0.72 3.01
CA GLN A 373 2.79 -1.52 1.88
C GLN A 373 2.23 -2.95 1.92
N HIS A 374 2.26 -3.62 3.09
CA HIS A 374 1.60 -4.91 3.26
C HIS A 374 0.10 -4.83 2.91
N GLU A 375 -0.63 -3.85 3.44
CA GLU A 375 -2.08 -3.74 3.18
C GLU A 375 -2.40 -3.59 1.70
N VAL A 376 -1.70 -2.70 1.00
CA VAL A 376 -1.88 -2.48 -0.43
C VAL A 376 -1.52 -3.76 -1.21
N MET A 377 -0.45 -4.47 -0.84
CA MET A 377 -0.14 -5.78 -1.46
C MET A 377 -1.27 -6.80 -1.24
N THR A 378 -1.83 -6.88 -0.03
CA THR A 378 -2.95 -7.77 0.31
C THR A 378 -4.19 -7.44 -0.53
N MET A 379 -4.56 -6.15 -0.66
CA MET A 379 -5.68 -5.72 -1.49
C MET A 379 -5.50 -6.13 -2.96
N LEU A 380 -4.30 -5.90 -3.51
CA LEU A 380 -3.96 -6.24 -4.90
C LEU A 380 -3.94 -7.76 -5.13
N LEU A 381 -3.43 -8.52 -4.16
CA LEU A 381 -3.37 -9.98 -4.20
C LEU A 381 -4.77 -10.61 -4.16
N LEU A 382 -5.65 -10.16 -3.26
CA LEU A 382 -7.03 -10.65 -3.16
C LEU A 382 -7.80 -10.42 -4.46
N CYS A 383 -7.65 -9.24 -5.06
CA CYS A 383 -8.24 -8.94 -6.37
C CYS A 383 -7.66 -9.82 -7.47
N GLN A 384 -6.35 -10.06 -7.48
CA GLN A 384 -5.70 -10.94 -8.46
C GLN A 384 -6.23 -12.38 -8.38
N GLN A 385 -6.38 -12.94 -7.17
CA GLN A 385 -6.90 -14.29 -6.97
C GLN A 385 -8.38 -14.40 -7.35
N ALA A 386 -9.22 -13.46 -6.90
CA ALA A 386 -10.62 -13.42 -7.30
C ALA A 386 -10.80 -13.22 -8.82
N GLY A 387 -9.93 -12.43 -9.45
CA GLY A 387 -9.89 -12.24 -10.89
C GLY A 387 -9.53 -13.52 -11.64
N GLN A 388 -8.42 -14.18 -11.26
CA GLN A 388 -7.98 -15.45 -11.86
C GLN A 388 -9.06 -16.54 -11.76
N ALA A 389 -9.70 -16.69 -10.60
CA ALA A 389 -10.77 -17.66 -10.37
C ALA A 389 -12.01 -17.43 -11.27
N ASN A 390 -12.20 -16.20 -11.79
CA ASN A 390 -13.34 -15.80 -12.62
C ASN A 390 -12.94 -15.43 -14.06
N GLY A 391 -11.72 -15.80 -14.51
CA GLY A 391 -11.24 -15.51 -15.87
C GLY A 391 -10.96 -14.04 -16.17
N ILE A 392 -10.87 -13.18 -15.16
CA ILE A 392 -10.58 -11.76 -15.28
C ILE A 392 -9.06 -11.56 -15.15
N VAL A 393 -8.44 -11.05 -16.21
CA VAL A 393 -6.98 -10.87 -16.29
C VAL A 393 -6.62 -9.40 -16.04
N PHE A 394 -5.83 -9.15 -14.99
CA PHE A 394 -5.17 -7.86 -14.77
C PHE A 394 -3.95 -7.69 -15.69
N SER A 395 -3.58 -6.44 -15.98
CA SER A 395 -2.45 -6.12 -16.84
C SER A 395 -1.09 -6.64 -16.33
N THR A 396 -0.13 -6.86 -17.23
CA THR A 396 1.25 -7.21 -16.86
C THR A 396 1.92 -6.14 -15.99
N ALA A 397 1.55 -4.87 -16.15
CA ALA A 397 2.08 -3.77 -15.36
C ALA A 397 1.61 -3.83 -13.89
N TYR A 398 0.35 -4.24 -13.66
CA TYR A 398 -0.19 -4.52 -12.33
C TYR A 398 0.58 -5.66 -11.64
N LEU A 399 0.72 -6.79 -12.34
CA LEU A 399 1.44 -7.96 -11.81
C LEU A 399 2.91 -7.67 -11.54
N ARG A 400 3.63 -7.03 -12.47
CA ARG A 400 5.04 -6.68 -12.26
C ARG A 400 5.21 -5.67 -11.13
N ARG A 401 4.23 -4.79 -10.88
CA ARG A 401 4.31 -3.89 -9.73
C ARG A 401 4.17 -4.64 -8.41
N LEU A 402 3.19 -5.54 -8.28
CA LEU A 402 3.05 -6.39 -7.10
C LEU A 402 4.31 -7.26 -6.87
N GLU A 403 4.95 -7.73 -7.95
CA GLU A 403 6.23 -8.45 -7.88
C GLU A 403 7.36 -7.56 -7.33
N CYS A 404 7.52 -6.33 -7.83
CA CYS A 404 8.52 -5.39 -7.30
C CYS A 404 8.25 -5.02 -5.83
N MET A 405 6.99 -4.93 -5.42
CA MET A 405 6.66 -4.71 -4.01
C MET A 405 7.12 -5.87 -3.12
N ALA A 406 7.03 -7.11 -3.60
CA ALA A 406 7.61 -8.27 -2.92
C ALA A 406 9.16 -8.28 -2.97
N GLU A 407 9.78 -7.84 -4.08
CA GLU A 407 11.24 -7.66 -4.18
C GLU A 407 11.76 -6.69 -3.10
N PHE A 408 11.06 -5.59 -2.81
CA PHE A 408 11.42 -4.67 -1.72
C PHE A 408 11.31 -5.33 -0.34
N ILE A 409 10.19 -6.01 -0.04
CA ILE A 409 9.99 -6.67 1.27
C ILE A 409 11.07 -7.75 1.54
N VAL A 410 11.41 -8.61 0.57
CA VAL A 410 12.52 -9.58 0.71
C VAL A 410 13.86 -8.90 0.98
N SER A 411 14.04 -7.68 0.47
CA SER A 411 15.29 -6.95 0.61
C SER A 411 15.46 -6.36 2.01
N VAL A 412 14.43 -5.70 2.55
CA VAL A 412 14.46 -5.10 3.90
C VAL A 412 14.30 -6.12 5.03
N MET A 413 13.64 -7.26 4.79
CA MET A 413 13.43 -8.33 5.76
C MET A 413 14.77 -8.99 6.17
N ASP A 414 15.05 -9.09 7.48
CA ASP A 414 16.22 -9.84 7.97
C ASP A 414 16.01 -11.36 7.97
N LYS A 415 17.07 -12.12 8.29
CA LYS A 415 17.04 -13.59 8.30
C LYS A 415 16.06 -14.20 9.31
N SER A 416 15.68 -13.46 10.36
CA SER A 416 14.66 -13.88 11.33
C SER A 416 13.24 -13.53 10.84
N GLY A 417 13.11 -12.61 9.91
CA GLY A 417 11.85 -12.16 9.32
C GLY A 417 11.44 -10.74 9.71
N ASN A 418 12.24 -10.06 10.52
CA ASN A 418 11.89 -8.72 10.97
C ASN A 418 11.94 -7.74 9.79
N VAL A 419 10.92 -6.88 9.70
CA VAL A 419 10.81 -5.78 8.73
C VAL A 419 10.79 -4.48 9.53
N PRO A 420 11.49 -3.40 9.10
CA PRO A 420 11.50 -2.13 9.82
C PRO A 420 10.09 -1.53 9.96
N MET A 421 9.74 -1.07 11.17
CA MET A 421 8.45 -0.43 11.47
C MET A 421 8.41 1.06 11.04
N ILE A 422 8.92 1.36 9.85
CA ILE A 422 8.96 2.72 9.30
C ILE A 422 7.54 3.18 8.98
N GLY A 423 7.21 4.41 9.41
CA GLY A 423 5.92 5.06 9.21
C GLY A 423 4.81 4.46 10.09
N ASP A 424 3.56 4.75 9.71
CA ASP A 424 2.41 4.26 10.48
C ASP A 424 2.08 2.77 10.27
N ALA A 425 1.62 2.13 11.34
CA ALA A 425 0.99 0.83 11.40
C ALA A 425 -0.23 0.89 12.35
N ASP A 426 -1.33 0.20 12.02
CA ASP A 426 -2.55 0.24 12.83
C ASP A 426 -3.25 -1.11 13.00
N ASP A 427 -2.48 -2.19 12.83
CA ASP A 427 -2.86 -3.61 12.92
C ASP A 427 -4.10 -4.01 12.08
N ALA A 428 -4.48 -3.19 11.09
CA ALA A 428 -5.64 -3.46 10.26
C ALA A 428 -5.46 -4.71 9.39
N GLN A 429 -6.44 -5.61 9.47
CA GLN A 429 -6.52 -6.79 8.62
C GLN A 429 -7.62 -6.63 7.58
N MET A 430 -7.28 -6.82 6.30
CA MET A 430 -8.27 -6.84 5.21
C MET A 430 -9.14 -8.10 5.27
N LEU A 431 -8.56 -9.21 5.73
CA LEU A 431 -9.19 -10.53 5.81
C LEU A 431 -8.43 -11.40 6.82
N ARG A 432 -9.13 -12.00 7.80
CA ARG A 432 -8.51 -12.93 8.76
C ARG A 432 -8.72 -14.38 8.31
N LEU A 433 -7.72 -14.94 7.63
CA LEU A 433 -7.68 -16.35 7.22
C LEU A 433 -6.82 -17.24 8.13
N ASP A 434 -5.90 -16.64 8.88
CA ASP A 434 -4.98 -17.32 9.78
C ASP A 434 -5.22 -16.83 11.23
N HIS A 435 -5.05 -17.75 12.18
CA HIS A 435 -5.22 -17.55 13.63
C HIS A 435 -4.03 -18.10 14.42
N GLY A 436 -2.96 -18.53 13.73
CA GLY A 436 -1.76 -19.06 14.36
C GLY A 436 -0.95 -18.00 15.11
N THR A 437 -0.40 -18.38 16.27
CA THR A 437 0.48 -17.52 17.09
C THR A 437 1.86 -17.23 16.47
N GLN A 438 2.09 -17.72 15.25
CA GLN A 438 3.31 -17.48 14.45
C GLN A 438 2.98 -16.77 13.12
N HIS A 439 1.78 -16.19 12.99
CA HIS A 439 1.39 -15.47 11.80
C HIS A 439 2.21 -14.18 11.63
N ASP A 440 2.88 -14.05 10.49
CA ASP A 440 3.64 -12.87 10.08
C ASP A 440 3.11 -12.40 8.73
N VAL A 441 2.63 -11.15 8.69
CA VAL A 441 1.93 -10.59 7.53
C VAL A 441 2.82 -10.45 6.30
N PHE A 442 4.12 -10.22 6.48
CA PHE A 442 5.09 -10.07 5.38
C PHE A 442 5.50 -11.44 4.84
N ARG A 443 5.82 -12.41 5.71
CA ARG A 443 6.09 -13.80 5.31
C ARG A 443 4.88 -14.42 4.60
N SER A 444 3.66 -14.15 5.08
CA SER A 444 2.42 -14.62 4.46
C SER A 444 2.23 -14.07 3.04
N LEU A 445 2.45 -12.76 2.84
CA LEU A 445 2.45 -12.14 1.52
C LEU A 445 3.53 -12.69 0.59
N LEU A 446 4.73 -12.93 1.12
CA LEU A 446 5.82 -13.52 0.35
C LEU A 446 5.52 -14.96 -0.06
N ALA A 447 4.81 -15.74 0.76
CA ALA A 447 4.34 -17.08 0.37
C ALA A 447 3.35 -17.02 -0.80
N SER A 448 2.42 -16.05 -0.76
CA SER A 448 1.49 -15.79 -1.87
C SER A 448 2.21 -15.37 -3.15
N CYS A 449 3.18 -14.46 -3.03
CA CYS A 449 3.97 -13.98 -4.16
C CYS A 449 4.87 -15.08 -4.72
N ALA A 450 5.44 -15.95 -3.88
CA ALA A 450 6.24 -17.09 -4.30
C ALA A 450 5.45 -18.02 -5.23
N VAL A 451 4.19 -18.34 -4.89
CA VAL A 451 3.29 -19.14 -5.74
C VAL A 451 2.89 -18.39 -7.01
N LEU A 452 2.52 -17.11 -6.90
CA LEU A 452 2.05 -16.30 -8.03
C LEU A 452 3.13 -16.10 -9.11
N PHE A 453 4.37 -15.84 -8.69
CA PHE A 453 5.51 -15.53 -9.57
C PHE A 453 6.48 -16.71 -9.76
N LYS A 454 6.27 -17.83 -9.06
CA LYS A 454 7.11 -19.05 -9.07
C LYS A 454 8.57 -18.79 -8.66
N ARG A 455 8.75 -18.00 -7.61
CA ARG A 455 10.05 -17.46 -7.17
C ARG A 455 10.58 -18.12 -5.90
N PHE A 456 11.80 -18.67 -5.99
CA PHE A 456 12.44 -19.37 -4.88
C PHE A 456 12.93 -18.42 -3.77
N ASP A 457 13.43 -17.24 -4.13
CA ASP A 457 13.84 -16.22 -3.16
C ASP A 457 12.67 -15.78 -2.28
N PHE A 458 11.48 -15.59 -2.87
CA PHE A 458 10.24 -15.31 -2.14
C PHE A 458 9.83 -16.49 -1.26
N LYS A 459 9.89 -17.73 -1.78
CA LYS A 459 9.60 -18.97 -1.03
C LYS A 459 10.50 -19.13 0.20
N ARG A 460 11.80 -18.89 0.03
CA ARG A 460 12.78 -18.98 1.11
C ARG A 460 12.59 -17.87 2.15
N ALA A 461 12.34 -16.64 1.72
CA ALA A 461 12.10 -15.52 2.63
C ALA A 461 10.81 -15.72 3.45
N ALA A 462 9.73 -16.22 2.82
CA ALA A 462 8.52 -16.63 3.52
C ALA A 462 8.78 -17.78 4.51
N GLY A 463 9.54 -18.79 4.10
CA GLY A 463 9.94 -19.96 4.90
C GLY A 463 8.87 -21.07 4.98
N VAL A 464 7.59 -20.72 5.04
CA VAL A 464 6.47 -21.66 5.15
C VAL A 464 5.30 -21.28 4.25
N PHE A 465 4.50 -22.28 3.84
CA PHE A 465 3.18 -22.08 3.25
C PHE A 465 2.12 -22.22 4.35
N ASP A 466 1.74 -21.08 4.91
CA ASP A 466 0.86 -20.92 6.08
C ASP A 466 -0.62 -21.27 5.80
N ASP A 467 -1.43 -21.23 6.85
CA ASP A 467 -2.86 -21.54 6.76
C ASP A 467 -3.64 -20.48 5.97
N GLY A 468 -3.25 -19.19 6.05
CA GLY A 468 -3.85 -18.14 5.24
C GLY A 468 -3.73 -18.40 3.73
N ASN A 469 -2.54 -18.82 3.29
CA ASN A 469 -2.26 -19.20 1.91
C ASN A 469 -2.94 -20.51 1.51
N ARG A 470 -3.09 -21.47 2.42
CA ARG A 470 -3.87 -22.70 2.17
C ARG A 470 -5.35 -22.39 1.96
N TRP A 471 -5.93 -21.47 2.73
CA TRP A 471 -7.29 -21.01 2.49
C TRP A 471 -7.43 -20.23 1.17
N LEU A 472 -6.45 -19.37 0.82
CA LEU A 472 -6.53 -18.52 -0.36
C LEU A 472 -6.29 -19.27 -1.69
N PHE A 473 -5.29 -20.14 -1.76
CA PHE A 473 -4.88 -20.83 -2.99
C PHE A 473 -5.23 -22.33 -3.04
N GLY A 474 -5.65 -22.92 -1.93
CA GLY A 474 -6.04 -24.32 -1.85
C GLY A 474 -4.91 -25.32 -2.08
N ASP A 475 -5.28 -26.57 -2.34
CA ASP A 475 -4.35 -27.68 -2.64
C ASP A 475 -3.51 -27.40 -3.89
N ALA A 476 -4.05 -26.64 -4.86
CA ALA A 476 -3.32 -26.21 -6.05
C ALA A 476 -2.18 -25.23 -5.70
N GLY A 477 -2.40 -24.31 -4.75
CA GLY A 477 -1.38 -23.43 -4.21
C GLY A 477 -0.27 -24.19 -3.49
N LEU A 478 -0.64 -25.14 -2.62
CA LEU A 478 0.33 -25.98 -1.92
C LEU A 478 1.16 -26.84 -2.88
N ALA A 479 0.52 -27.40 -3.92
CA ALA A 479 1.22 -28.13 -4.97
C ALA A 479 2.17 -27.22 -5.77
N ALA A 480 1.75 -26.00 -6.10
CA ALA A 480 2.58 -25.01 -6.77
C ALA A 480 3.79 -24.59 -5.91
N TRP A 481 3.58 -24.31 -4.61
CA TRP A 481 4.64 -24.02 -3.64
C TRP A 481 5.69 -25.13 -3.56
N ASN A 482 5.23 -26.38 -3.44
CA ASN A 482 6.11 -27.56 -3.41
C ASN A 482 6.87 -27.75 -4.73
N ALA A 483 6.28 -27.33 -5.85
CA ALA A 483 6.89 -27.42 -7.19
C ALA A 483 7.85 -26.27 -7.53
N ILE A 484 7.94 -25.19 -6.72
CA ILE A 484 8.99 -24.18 -6.87
C ILE A 484 10.33 -24.85 -6.55
N PRO A 485 11.25 -24.98 -7.53
CA PRO A 485 12.53 -25.63 -7.31
C PRO A 485 13.41 -24.80 -6.37
N ASP A 486 14.24 -25.48 -5.61
CA ASP A 486 15.36 -24.83 -4.92
C ASP A 486 16.35 -24.31 -5.95
N GLY A 487 16.89 -23.11 -5.74
CA GLY A 487 17.82 -22.49 -6.68
C GLY A 487 18.70 -21.45 -6.03
N ASP A 488 19.72 -21.00 -6.75
CA ASP A 488 20.52 -19.86 -6.31
C ASP A 488 19.62 -18.62 -6.27
N SER A 489 19.46 -18.04 -5.09
CA SER A 489 18.83 -16.73 -5.00
C SER A 489 19.75 -15.70 -5.63
N SER A 490 19.25 -14.93 -6.59
CA SER A 490 19.77 -13.58 -6.80
C SER A 490 19.81 -12.86 -5.45
N ALA A 491 20.92 -12.19 -5.15
CA ALA A 491 20.96 -11.31 -3.99
C ALA A 491 19.81 -10.30 -4.08
N PRO A 492 19.11 -10.00 -2.97
CA PRO A 492 18.06 -8.99 -2.97
C PRO A 492 18.59 -7.63 -3.46
N GLY A 493 17.68 -6.78 -3.93
CA GLY A 493 18.04 -5.42 -4.31
C GLY A 493 18.50 -4.64 -3.06
N TRP A 494 19.55 -3.84 -3.18
CA TRP A 494 20.08 -3.04 -2.06
C TRP A 494 19.91 -1.53 -2.24
N ALA A 495 19.37 -1.09 -3.37
CA ALA A 495 19.09 0.32 -3.64
C ALA A 495 17.71 0.48 -4.29
N PHE A 496 16.87 1.29 -3.66
CA PHE A 496 15.52 1.65 -4.08
C PHE A 496 15.44 3.18 -4.21
N PRO A 497 16.10 3.78 -5.21
CA PRO A 497 16.28 5.23 -5.30
C PRO A 497 15.00 6.03 -5.58
N GLU A 498 13.92 5.41 -6.07
CA GLU A 498 12.62 6.08 -6.26
C GLU A 498 11.79 6.08 -4.97
N GLY A 499 11.93 5.05 -4.13
CA GLY A 499 11.41 5.05 -2.76
C GLY A 499 12.30 5.80 -1.76
N GLY A 500 13.60 5.90 -2.07
CA GLY A 500 14.64 6.52 -1.25
C GLY A 500 15.32 5.61 -0.24
N TYR A 501 15.17 4.29 -0.34
CA TYR A 501 15.71 3.32 0.62
C TYR A 501 17.01 2.66 0.14
N PHE A 502 18.01 2.58 1.02
CA PHE A 502 19.33 1.99 0.71
C PHE A 502 19.78 1.02 1.80
N ILE A 503 20.07 -0.22 1.41
CA ILE A 503 20.45 -1.31 2.32
C ILE A 503 21.97 -1.45 2.32
N PHE A 504 22.54 -1.60 3.51
CA PHE A 504 23.93 -1.93 3.76
C PHE A 504 24.03 -3.20 4.61
N GLY A 505 25.19 -3.86 4.62
CA GLY A 505 25.38 -5.07 5.39
C GLY A 505 26.26 -6.13 4.74
N SER A 506 26.36 -7.27 5.41
CA SER A 506 27.11 -8.44 4.97
C SER A 506 26.38 -9.73 5.35
N ASP A 507 26.79 -10.83 4.73
CA ASP A 507 26.38 -12.18 5.12
C ASP A 507 24.84 -12.40 5.13
N PHE A 508 24.14 -11.72 4.23
CA PHE A 508 22.68 -11.69 4.16
C PHE A 508 22.04 -13.08 4.12
N GLY A 509 21.01 -13.28 4.95
CA GLY A 509 20.31 -14.56 5.10
C GLY A 509 21.07 -15.65 5.87
N THR A 510 22.21 -15.33 6.50
CA THR A 510 22.98 -16.26 7.36
C THR A 510 22.83 -15.91 8.84
N ASP A 511 23.30 -16.78 9.73
CA ASP A 511 23.35 -16.49 11.18
C ASP A 511 24.33 -15.36 11.56
N ALA A 512 25.22 -14.95 10.66
CA ALA A 512 26.15 -13.84 10.85
C ALA A 512 25.69 -12.54 10.17
N GLU A 513 24.47 -12.50 9.59
CA GLU A 513 23.95 -11.35 8.85
C GLU A 513 24.08 -10.05 9.65
N ILE A 514 24.68 -9.04 9.04
CA ILE A 514 24.51 -7.64 9.44
C ILE A 514 23.65 -7.01 8.36
N LYS A 515 22.50 -6.43 8.71
CA LYS A 515 21.62 -5.74 7.75
C LYS A 515 21.18 -4.41 8.31
N GLY A 516 21.53 -3.34 7.61
CA GLY A 516 21.03 -2.00 7.90
C GLY A 516 20.33 -1.36 6.71
N LEU A 517 19.53 -0.35 7.01
CA LEU A 517 18.74 0.41 6.06
C LEU A 517 18.93 1.90 6.35
N VAL A 518 19.07 2.72 5.31
CA VAL A 518 19.04 4.19 5.39
C VAL A 518 17.80 4.69 4.66
N ASP A 519 17.02 5.53 5.33
CA ASP A 519 15.92 6.28 4.70
C ASP A 519 16.43 7.60 4.12
N CYS A 520 16.17 7.82 2.83
CA CYS A 520 16.32 9.10 2.14
C CYS A 520 15.09 9.37 1.26
N GLY A 521 13.95 8.80 1.64
CA GLY A 521 12.69 8.93 0.92
C GLY A 521 12.07 10.32 1.04
N PRO A 522 11.10 10.64 0.17
CA PRO A 522 10.07 11.60 0.54
C PRO A 522 9.32 11.08 1.77
N ILE A 523 8.79 11.97 2.60
CA ILE A 523 8.00 11.61 3.79
C ILE A 523 6.71 10.80 3.50
N GLY A 524 6.15 10.83 2.28
CA GLY A 524 4.94 10.05 1.99
C GLY A 524 3.99 10.67 0.96
N TYR A 525 2.78 10.10 0.89
CA TYR A 525 1.79 10.33 -0.16
C TYR A 525 0.35 10.39 0.42
N PRO A 526 -0.61 11.04 -0.26
CA PRO A 526 -0.42 12.08 -1.28
C PRO A 526 -0.03 13.40 -0.57
N SER A 527 -0.61 14.54 -0.95
CA SER A 527 -0.22 15.86 -0.43
C SER A 527 -0.28 16.04 1.09
N ILE A 528 -1.02 15.20 1.83
CA ILE A 528 -1.09 15.22 3.29
C ILE A 528 0.02 14.39 3.96
N ALA A 529 0.54 13.36 3.26
CA ALA A 529 1.44 12.32 3.77
C ALA A 529 0.96 11.79 5.14
N ALA A 530 -0.21 11.14 5.14
CA ALA A 530 -0.95 10.80 6.36
C ALA A 530 -0.15 9.92 7.33
N HIS A 531 0.63 9.00 6.76
CA HIS A 531 1.30 7.90 7.47
C HIS A 531 2.81 8.04 7.59
N GLY A 532 3.39 9.03 6.89
CA GLY A 532 4.79 9.39 6.99
C GLY A 532 5.17 10.04 8.32
N HIS A 533 6.43 9.90 8.73
CA HIS A 533 7.00 10.42 9.97
C HIS A 533 8.06 11.51 9.70
N ALA A 534 8.62 12.15 10.72
CA ALA A 534 9.66 13.18 10.56
C ALA A 534 11.07 12.56 10.69
N ASP A 535 11.30 11.53 9.89
CA ASP A 535 12.30 10.46 10.03
C ASP A 535 13.42 10.52 8.97
N ALA A 536 13.50 11.56 8.15
CA ALA A 536 14.46 11.62 7.06
C ALA A 536 15.92 11.44 7.53
N LEU A 537 16.67 10.65 6.76
CA LEU A 537 18.05 10.22 7.07
C LEU A 537 18.16 9.29 8.28
N SER A 538 17.04 8.80 8.84
CA SER A 538 17.03 7.74 9.86
C SER A 538 17.68 6.46 9.33
N ILE A 539 18.19 5.65 10.26
CA ILE A 539 18.70 4.31 9.96
C ILE A 539 17.98 3.25 10.78
N TRP A 540 17.99 2.02 10.26
CA TRP A 540 17.63 0.81 10.98
C TRP A 540 18.78 -0.20 10.86
N LEU A 541 18.97 -1.06 11.86
CA LEU A 541 20.04 -2.06 11.90
C LEU A 541 19.58 -3.32 12.64
N SER A 542 19.65 -4.47 11.99
CA SER A 542 19.57 -5.80 12.59
C SER A 542 20.93 -6.50 12.49
N VAL A 543 21.29 -7.23 13.54
CA VAL A 543 22.55 -8.00 13.63
C VAL A 543 22.20 -9.43 14.03
N CYS A 544 22.69 -10.42 13.29
CA CYS A 544 22.39 -11.83 13.46
C CYS A 544 20.87 -12.15 13.48
N GLY A 545 20.05 -11.32 12.82
CA GLY A 545 18.58 -11.40 12.83
C GLY A 545 17.91 -10.91 14.12
N GLU A 546 18.61 -10.09 14.91
CA GLU A 546 18.11 -9.41 16.10
C GLU A 546 18.10 -7.89 15.84
N PRO A 547 16.92 -7.23 15.81
CA PRO A 547 16.84 -5.78 15.61
C PRO A 547 17.59 -5.02 16.71
N CYS A 548 18.60 -4.26 16.30
CA CYS A 548 19.46 -3.49 17.19
C CYS A 548 19.03 -2.03 17.24
N LEU A 549 19.12 -1.32 16.10
CA LEU A 549 18.59 0.04 15.94
C LEU A 549 17.25 -0.03 15.22
N ILE A 550 16.21 0.47 15.87
CA ILE A 550 14.81 0.30 15.45
C ILE A 550 14.13 1.62 15.12
N ASP A 551 13.02 1.53 14.41
CA ASP A 551 12.00 2.59 14.47
C ASP A 551 11.05 2.29 15.66
N PRO A 552 10.68 3.27 16.49
CA PRO A 552 9.71 3.09 17.58
C PRO A 552 8.31 2.68 17.19
N GLY A 553 7.91 2.81 15.92
CA GLY A 553 6.56 2.49 15.46
C GLY A 553 5.53 3.59 15.78
N THR A 554 4.25 3.21 15.88
CA THR A 554 3.14 4.18 15.76
C THR A 554 2.48 4.57 17.07
N TYR A 555 2.42 3.63 18.02
CA TYR A 555 1.52 3.66 19.16
C TYR A 555 0.04 3.83 18.79
N SER A 556 -0.49 5.04 18.68
CA SER A 556 -1.93 5.24 18.44
C SER A 556 -2.21 6.55 17.72
N TYR A 557 -3.18 6.52 16.81
CA TYR A 557 -3.70 7.72 16.17
C TYR A 557 -4.58 8.57 17.09
N TRP A 558 -5.20 7.94 18.10
CA TRP A 558 -6.24 8.57 18.93
C TRP A 558 -5.81 8.91 20.35
N ALA A 559 -4.66 8.42 20.80
CA ALA A 559 -4.00 8.80 22.06
C ALA A 559 -3.82 10.32 22.24
N ASP A 560 -3.43 10.72 23.45
CA ASP A 560 -3.14 12.11 23.79
C ASP A 560 -2.08 12.70 22.85
N GLN A 561 -2.30 13.95 22.44
CA GLN A 561 -1.55 14.61 21.38
C GLN A 561 -0.01 14.53 21.54
N PRO A 562 0.60 14.67 22.75
CA PRO A 562 2.05 14.55 22.92
C PRO A 562 2.64 13.19 22.50
N TRP A 563 1.88 12.10 22.63
CA TRP A 563 2.35 10.78 22.20
C TRP A 563 2.36 10.65 20.68
N ARG A 564 1.28 11.11 20.01
CA ARG A 564 1.20 11.10 18.54
C ARG A 564 2.18 12.09 17.90
N ASP A 565 2.51 13.18 18.59
CA ASP A 565 3.55 14.11 18.17
C ASP A 565 4.96 13.53 18.39
N TYR A 566 5.20 12.80 19.49
CA TYR A 566 6.48 12.10 19.72
C TYR A 566 6.73 11.00 18.70
N PHE A 567 5.83 10.02 18.55
CA PHE A 567 6.08 8.82 17.73
C PHE A 567 6.23 9.12 16.22
N ARG A 568 5.78 10.29 15.75
CA ARG A 568 6.03 10.76 14.37
C ARG A 568 7.12 11.83 14.29
N GLY A 569 7.63 12.26 15.43
CA GLY A 569 8.53 13.40 15.58
C GLY A 569 9.98 12.96 15.44
N THR A 570 10.85 13.87 15.04
CA THR A 570 12.26 13.57 14.72
C THR A 570 13.03 12.95 15.89
N ALA A 571 12.62 13.23 17.14
CA ALA A 571 13.22 12.63 18.33
C ALA A 571 12.76 11.20 18.67
N ALA A 572 11.93 10.59 17.82
CA ALA A 572 11.66 9.15 17.84
C ALA A 572 12.53 8.37 16.85
N HIS A 573 13.24 9.01 15.91
CA HIS A 573 13.95 8.30 14.84
C HIS A 573 15.46 8.44 14.98
N ASN A 574 16.22 7.52 14.38
CA ASN A 574 17.68 7.45 14.46
C ASN A 574 18.35 8.55 13.62
N THR A 575 18.03 9.82 13.83
CA THR A 575 18.40 10.98 13.02
C THR A 575 18.68 12.21 13.91
N VAL A 576 18.78 13.41 13.32
CA VAL A 576 19.12 14.65 14.02
C VAL A 576 17.93 15.59 14.18
N ARG A 577 17.74 16.10 15.41
CA ARG A 577 16.85 17.22 15.74
C ARG A 577 17.64 18.51 15.98
N VAL A 578 17.09 19.64 15.51
CA VAL A 578 17.69 20.98 15.65
C VAL A 578 16.73 21.90 16.41
N ASP A 579 17.24 22.59 17.43
CA ASP A 579 16.53 23.54 18.29
C ASP A 579 15.23 22.99 18.92
N GLY A 580 15.19 21.67 19.14
CA GLY A 580 14.01 20.97 19.68
C GLY A 580 12.83 20.86 18.69
N LEU A 581 13.04 21.10 17.41
CA LEU A 581 11.99 21.12 16.37
C LEU A 581 12.15 19.98 15.36
N ASP A 582 11.03 19.42 14.91
CA ASP A 582 11.01 18.31 13.94
C ASP A 582 11.35 18.75 12.51
N GLN A 583 11.97 17.87 11.73
CA GLN A 583 12.35 18.12 10.32
C GLN A 583 11.15 18.50 9.44
N SER A 584 9.98 17.93 9.73
CA SER A 584 8.69 18.21 9.10
C SER A 584 7.72 18.87 10.08
N VAL A 585 6.73 19.64 9.62
CA VAL A 585 5.82 20.40 10.48
C VAL A 585 4.41 19.81 10.44
N SER A 586 4.01 19.17 11.54
CA SER A 586 2.68 18.60 11.72
C SER A 586 1.59 19.68 11.64
N GLY A 587 0.46 19.34 11.01
CA GLY A 587 -0.80 20.08 11.04
C GLY A 587 -1.92 19.30 11.72
N GLY A 588 -1.58 18.22 12.43
CA GLY A 588 -2.52 17.28 13.03
C GLY A 588 -2.18 15.83 12.72
N ARG A 589 -3.01 14.93 13.26
CA ARG A 589 -2.77 13.47 13.39
C ARG A 589 -2.41 12.73 12.09
N PHE A 590 -2.78 13.29 10.94
CA PHE A 590 -2.60 12.72 9.59
C PHE A 590 -2.23 13.79 8.54
N LEU A 591 -1.56 14.89 8.94
CA LEU A 591 -1.25 16.00 8.04
C LEU A 591 0.13 16.59 8.31
N TRP A 592 0.97 16.67 7.28
CA TRP A 592 2.19 17.50 7.27
C TRP A 592 1.98 18.80 6.48
N THR A 593 1.97 19.94 7.17
CA THR A 593 1.86 21.28 6.55
C THR A 593 3.15 21.70 5.84
N ARG A 594 4.29 21.25 6.36
CA ARG A 594 5.60 21.29 5.69
C ARG A 594 6.25 19.93 5.83
N LYS A 595 6.99 19.55 4.79
CA LYS A 595 7.66 18.25 4.65
C LYS A 595 9.11 18.55 4.32
N ALA A 596 10.04 17.92 5.02
CA ALA A 596 11.44 17.91 4.61
C ALA A 596 11.56 17.23 3.24
N VAL A 597 12.44 17.75 2.38
CA VAL A 597 12.79 17.13 1.10
C VAL A 597 14.18 16.53 1.20
N SER A 598 14.21 15.22 1.38
CA SER A 598 15.41 14.38 1.34
C SER A 598 16.02 14.35 -0.07
N ARG A 599 17.35 14.25 -0.16
CA ARG A 599 18.10 14.09 -1.41
C ARG A 599 19.35 13.26 -1.18
N VAL A 600 19.58 12.29 -2.06
CA VAL A 600 20.86 11.59 -2.16
C VAL A 600 21.87 12.53 -2.82
N LEU A 601 22.99 12.76 -2.14
CA LEU A 601 24.15 13.51 -2.65
C LEU A 601 25.19 12.56 -3.24
N GLN A 602 25.41 11.40 -2.60
CA GLN A 602 26.23 10.32 -3.12
C GLN A 602 25.55 8.97 -2.86
N SER A 603 25.31 8.21 -3.93
CA SER A 603 24.74 6.87 -3.85
C SER A 603 25.82 5.83 -3.51
N PRO A 604 25.50 4.80 -2.72
CA PRO A 604 26.38 3.67 -2.46
C PRO A 604 26.63 2.83 -3.72
N VAL A 605 27.80 2.18 -3.77
CA VAL A 605 28.22 1.32 -4.89
C VAL A 605 28.00 -0.17 -4.64
N SER A 606 27.95 -0.58 -3.38
CA SER A 606 27.63 -1.93 -2.92
C SER A 606 27.13 -1.87 -1.46
N PRO A 607 26.47 -2.94 -0.95
CA PRO A 607 25.99 -2.97 0.44
C PRO A 607 27.10 -3.27 1.46
N ASP A 608 28.18 -3.95 1.05
CA ASP A 608 29.27 -4.44 1.90
C ASP A 608 30.43 -3.44 2.06
N VAL A 609 30.62 -2.55 1.08
CA VAL A 609 31.49 -1.37 1.14
C VAL A 609 30.63 -0.16 0.82
N PHE A 610 29.75 0.15 1.77
CA PHE A 610 28.70 1.14 1.62
C PHE A 610 29.24 2.54 1.94
N HIS A 611 28.99 3.48 1.04
CA HIS A 611 29.20 4.90 1.28
C HIS A 611 28.03 5.69 0.70
N PHE A 612 27.21 6.23 1.58
CA PHE A 612 26.05 7.04 1.25
C PHE A 612 26.23 8.46 1.82
N GLU A 613 25.93 9.50 1.04
CA GLU A 613 25.72 10.86 1.55
C GLU A 613 24.29 11.29 1.18
N GLY A 614 23.52 11.70 2.17
CA GLY A 614 22.17 12.25 2.02
C GLY A 614 22.04 13.61 2.73
N MET A 615 21.07 14.40 2.31
CA MET A 615 20.73 15.67 2.96
C MET A 615 19.22 15.91 2.96
N HIS A 616 18.74 16.76 3.86
CA HIS A 616 17.36 17.25 3.81
C HIS A 616 17.28 18.76 4.10
N ASP A 617 16.24 19.42 3.59
CA ASP A 617 16.05 20.87 3.74
C ASP A 617 15.11 21.31 4.87
N GLY A 618 14.60 20.37 5.69
CA GLY A 618 13.59 20.63 6.73
C GLY A 618 13.90 21.80 7.68
N TYR A 619 15.17 22.01 8.03
CA TYR A 619 15.60 23.09 8.92
C TYR A 619 15.91 24.43 8.25
N ARG A 620 15.90 24.52 6.91
CA ARG A 620 16.07 25.80 6.20
C ARG A 620 14.92 26.79 6.43
N ARG A 621 13.84 26.35 7.08
CA ARG A 621 12.70 27.16 7.54
C ARG A 621 12.97 27.94 8.84
N LEU A 622 14.06 27.63 9.56
CA LEU A 622 14.46 28.32 10.79
C LEU A 622 14.83 29.78 10.51
N ALA A 623 14.90 30.60 11.58
CA ALA A 623 15.28 32.00 11.46
C ALA A 623 16.73 32.18 10.98
N ASP A 624 17.62 31.30 11.44
CA ASP A 624 18.90 31.01 10.79
C ASP A 624 18.76 29.67 10.04
N PRO A 625 18.79 29.63 8.70
CA PRO A 625 18.52 28.41 7.93
C PRO A 625 19.60 27.33 8.11
N VAL A 626 19.21 26.18 8.66
CA VAL A 626 20.13 25.05 8.86
C VAL A 626 19.99 23.99 7.76
N GLU A 627 21.12 23.45 7.31
CA GLU A 627 21.21 22.27 6.44
C GLU A 627 21.74 21.07 7.24
N HIS A 628 21.04 19.94 7.18
CA HIS A 628 21.50 18.66 7.74
C HIS A 628 21.95 17.76 6.59
N ARG A 629 23.18 17.26 6.68
CA ARG A 629 23.73 16.20 5.85
C ARG A 629 24.17 15.03 6.72
N ARG A 630 23.94 13.82 6.24
CA ARG A 630 24.38 12.58 6.86
C ARG A 630 25.22 11.79 5.88
N THR A 631 26.41 11.39 6.31
CA THR A 631 27.20 10.33 5.65
C THR A 631 27.06 9.04 6.44
N VAL A 632 26.72 7.94 5.77
CA VAL A 632 26.70 6.59 6.33
C VAL A 632 27.75 5.75 5.60
N ASN A 633 28.71 5.23 6.36
CA ASN A 633 29.73 4.31 5.87
C ASN A 633 29.55 2.96 6.56
N PHE A 634 29.57 1.86 5.80
CA PHE A 634 29.68 0.52 6.38
C PHE A 634 30.77 -0.27 5.64
N ASP A 635 31.65 -0.90 6.41
CA ASP A 635 32.71 -1.77 5.92
C ASP A 635 32.52 -3.17 6.53
N ALA A 636 32.15 -4.14 5.69
CA ALA A 636 31.94 -5.54 6.08
C ALA A 636 33.22 -6.21 6.62
N GLY A 637 34.39 -5.85 6.07
CA GLY A 637 35.68 -6.44 6.43
C GLY A 637 36.16 -6.05 7.83
N THR A 638 35.67 -4.94 8.37
CA THR A 638 35.87 -4.51 9.76
C THR A 638 34.59 -4.56 10.60
N SER A 639 33.47 -5.01 10.03
CA SER A 639 32.13 -5.00 10.63
C SER A 639 31.80 -3.67 11.32
N THR A 640 32.17 -2.55 10.68
CA THR A 640 32.11 -1.20 11.27
C THR A 640 31.15 -0.30 10.50
N LEU A 641 30.23 0.33 11.21
CA LEU A 641 29.28 1.35 10.74
C LEU A 641 29.72 2.72 11.30
N VAL A 642 29.99 3.68 10.43
CA VAL A 642 30.30 5.07 10.82
C VAL A 642 29.26 6.02 10.23
N VAL A 643 28.48 6.64 11.11
CA VAL A 643 27.52 7.69 10.75
C VAL A 643 28.12 9.04 11.15
N THR A 644 28.13 9.99 10.22
CA THR A 644 28.62 11.36 10.47
C THR A 644 27.56 12.35 10.02
N ASP A 645 27.06 13.12 10.98
CA ASP A 645 26.11 14.20 10.76
C ASP A 645 26.85 15.53 10.72
N ASN A 646 26.64 16.27 9.64
CA ASN A 646 27.12 17.62 9.45
C ASN A 646 25.92 18.56 9.41
N VAL A 647 25.79 19.39 10.44
CA VAL A 647 24.70 20.35 10.61
C VAL A 647 25.28 21.74 10.47
N ILE A 648 24.93 22.41 9.37
CA ILE A 648 25.56 23.66 8.90
C ILE A 648 24.61 24.82 9.15
N GLY A 649 25.10 25.86 9.83
CA GLY A 649 24.34 27.07 10.20
C GLY A 649 25.18 28.35 10.06
N HIS A 650 24.70 29.46 10.63
CA HIS A 650 25.47 30.72 10.73
C HIS A 650 25.54 31.26 12.16
N THR A 651 24.75 30.68 13.07
CA THR A 651 24.63 31.00 14.49
C THR A 651 24.61 29.71 15.31
N GLN A 652 24.72 29.80 16.64
CA GLN A 652 24.76 28.61 17.50
C GLN A 652 23.38 27.95 17.61
N HIS A 653 23.31 26.66 17.26
CA HIS A 653 22.10 25.83 17.35
C HIS A 653 22.25 24.72 18.38
N ALA A 654 21.12 24.28 18.97
CA ALA A 654 21.09 23.10 19.83
C ALA A 654 20.84 21.84 18.98
N ILE A 655 21.81 20.92 18.97
CA ILE A 655 21.79 19.72 18.12
C ILE A 655 21.60 18.48 18.99
N GLU A 656 20.67 17.61 18.60
CA GLU A 656 20.41 16.33 19.25
C GLU A 656 20.42 15.20 18.21
N GLN A 657 21.32 14.23 18.34
CA GLN A 657 21.36 13.00 17.54
C GLN A 657 20.82 11.84 18.39
N PHE A 658 19.90 11.05 17.85
CA PHE A 658 19.23 9.98 18.58
C PHE A 658 19.57 8.59 18.06
N TRP A 659 19.56 7.62 18.98
CA TRP A 659 19.77 6.20 18.72
C TRP A 659 18.79 5.37 19.57
N HIS A 660 17.83 4.73 18.91
CA HIS A 660 16.71 3.99 19.48
C HIS A 660 16.97 2.49 19.35
N PHE A 661 17.07 1.81 20.48
CA PHE A 661 17.39 0.40 20.56
C PHE A 661 16.14 -0.43 20.87
N SER A 662 16.07 -1.66 20.33
CA SER A 662 14.99 -2.59 20.68
C SER A 662 14.97 -2.83 22.20
N PRO A 663 13.80 -2.98 22.85
CA PRO A 663 13.73 -3.13 24.32
C PRO A 663 14.55 -4.29 24.91
N GLU A 664 14.90 -5.28 24.09
CA GLU A 664 15.69 -6.46 24.44
C GLU A 664 17.21 -6.18 24.49
N ILE A 665 17.65 -5.03 23.96
CA ILE A 665 19.05 -4.64 23.85
C ILE A 665 19.54 -3.93 25.12
N GLU A 666 20.61 -4.46 25.72
CA GLU A 666 21.32 -3.84 26.84
C GLU A 666 22.25 -2.74 26.31
N VAL A 667 22.16 -1.52 26.87
CA VAL A 667 23.06 -0.40 26.54
C VAL A 667 23.64 0.18 27.83
N THR A 668 24.97 0.27 27.89
CA THR A 668 25.71 0.89 29.00
C THR A 668 26.58 2.02 28.48
N LEU A 669 26.40 3.24 29.01
CA LEU A 669 27.25 4.40 28.72
C LEU A 669 28.56 4.39 29.52
N SER A 670 29.63 4.89 28.92
CA SER A 670 30.91 5.20 29.57
C SER A 670 31.59 6.38 28.88
N ASP A 671 31.63 7.54 29.54
CA ASP A 671 32.12 8.81 28.98
C ASP A 671 31.48 9.11 27.60
N ASN A 672 32.28 9.15 26.53
CA ASN A 672 31.82 9.37 25.14
C ASN A 672 31.68 8.05 24.34
N SER A 673 31.48 6.93 25.03
CA SER A 673 31.28 5.61 24.41
C SER A 673 30.08 4.87 25.00
N ALA A 674 29.61 3.85 24.29
CA ALA A 674 28.60 2.92 24.79
C ALA A 674 28.98 1.47 24.46
N THR A 675 28.64 0.56 25.35
CA THR A 675 28.58 -0.88 25.06
C THR A 675 27.13 -1.26 24.81
N ILE A 676 26.86 -1.86 23.66
CA ILE A 676 25.56 -2.39 23.26
C ILE A 676 25.67 -3.92 23.19
N ARG A 677 24.68 -4.64 23.72
CA ARG A 677 24.65 -6.10 23.72
C ARG A 677 23.24 -6.61 23.40
N GLY A 678 23.17 -7.45 22.36
CA GLY A 678 22.03 -8.33 22.10
C GLY A 678 22.29 -9.76 22.58
N ASN A 679 21.38 -10.67 22.26
CA ASN A 679 21.51 -12.09 22.57
C ASN A 679 22.62 -12.77 21.74
N CYS A 680 22.87 -12.31 20.51
CA CYS A 680 23.80 -12.94 19.57
C CYS A 680 24.95 -12.04 19.06
N PHE A 681 25.08 -10.82 19.58
CA PHE A 681 26.14 -9.88 19.24
C PHE A 681 26.52 -8.93 20.39
N SER A 682 27.70 -8.33 20.29
CA SER A 682 28.07 -7.13 21.04
C SER A 682 28.54 -6.04 20.09
N MET A 683 28.35 -4.78 20.46
CA MET A 683 28.74 -3.64 19.64
C MET A 683 29.33 -2.54 20.54
N ALA A 684 30.52 -2.07 20.19
CA ALA A 684 31.15 -0.92 20.82
C ALA A 684 30.82 0.33 19.99
N ALA A 685 30.30 1.37 20.64
CA ALA A 685 30.01 2.66 20.02
C ALA A 685 30.91 3.75 20.60
N GLU A 686 31.53 4.55 19.73
CA GLU A 686 32.29 5.74 20.10
C GLU A 686 31.65 6.98 19.46
N PHE A 687 31.55 8.07 20.22
CA PHE A 687 30.92 9.31 19.78
C PHE A 687 31.95 10.45 19.79
N GLU A 688 32.05 11.17 18.67
CA GLU A 688 32.98 12.29 18.49
C GLU A 688 32.23 13.55 18.07
N GLY A 689 32.65 14.70 18.59
CA GLY A 689 32.13 16.02 18.24
C GLY A 689 32.57 17.07 19.26
N ASP A 690 32.42 18.35 18.91
CA ASP A 690 32.73 19.45 19.83
C ASP A 690 31.72 19.52 20.98
N ASP A 691 32.23 19.62 22.22
CA ASP A 691 31.44 19.75 23.47
C ASP A 691 30.21 18.81 23.58
N ILE A 692 30.37 17.55 23.13
CA ILE A 692 29.29 16.56 23.18
C ILE A 692 28.96 16.11 24.62
N SER A 693 27.69 15.78 24.85
CA SER A 693 27.19 15.12 26.05
C SER A 693 26.20 14.01 25.69
N LEU A 694 26.26 12.89 26.41
CA LEU A 694 25.43 11.71 26.14
C LEU A 694 24.42 11.52 27.28
N ASP A 695 23.17 11.25 26.93
CA ASP A 695 22.12 10.83 27.85
C ASP A 695 21.57 9.46 27.45
N LEU A 696 21.08 8.68 28.42
CA LEU A 696 20.34 7.44 28.17
C LEU A 696 18.93 7.55 28.79
N PHE A 697 17.90 7.24 28.02
CA PHE A 697 16.50 7.24 28.43
C PHE A 697 15.89 5.85 28.27
N CYS A 698 15.04 5.46 29.23
CA CYS A 698 14.20 4.28 29.13
C CYS A 698 12.87 4.58 29.81
N GLY A 699 11.77 4.56 29.05
CA GLY A 699 10.41 4.86 29.55
C GLY A 699 10.24 6.28 30.09
N SER A 700 10.94 7.28 29.53
CA SER A 700 10.88 8.66 30.02
C SER A 700 9.67 9.39 29.46
N GLU A 701 8.88 10.06 30.31
CA GLU A 701 7.77 10.93 29.88
C GLU A 701 8.14 12.43 29.85
N GLN A 702 9.23 12.84 30.52
CA GLN A 702 9.68 14.23 30.58
C GLN A 702 11.21 14.34 30.47
N PRO A 703 11.77 14.53 29.25
CA PRO A 703 11.08 14.53 27.95
C PRO A 703 10.53 13.15 27.57
N ILE A 704 9.56 13.08 26.65
CA ILE A 704 9.10 11.82 26.07
C ILE A 704 10.23 11.25 25.21
N LEU A 705 10.89 10.17 25.68
CA LEU A 705 11.99 9.44 25.03
C LEU A 705 12.06 8.01 25.59
N GLY A 706 12.61 7.07 24.81
CA GLY A 706 12.80 5.68 25.27
C GLY A 706 11.50 4.87 25.31
N TRP A 707 10.74 4.89 24.22
CA TRP A 707 9.51 4.10 24.05
C TRP A 707 9.52 3.37 22.72
N TYR A 708 8.88 2.19 22.70
CA TYR A 708 8.64 1.37 21.52
C TYR A 708 7.18 0.91 21.49
N SER A 709 6.61 0.78 20.29
CA SER A 709 5.28 0.27 20.01
C SER A 709 5.39 -0.85 18.97
N ASP A 710 5.21 -2.09 19.44
CA ASP A 710 5.14 -3.30 18.61
C ASP A 710 3.76 -3.55 17.99
N SER A 711 2.71 -2.99 18.60
CA SER A 711 1.33 -3.10 18.13
C SER A 711 0.52 -1.84 18.44
N TYR A 712 -0.59 -1.67 17.73
CA TYR A 712 -1.46 -0.52 17.84
C TYR A 712 -2.10 -0.41 19.24
N GLU A 713 -2.07 0.80 19.77
CA GLU A 713 -2.45 1.19 21.15
C GLU A 713 -1.62 0.53 22.26
N ASN A 714 -0.58 -0.25 21.94
CA ASN A 714 0.43 -0.72 22.87
C ASN A 714 1.72 0.10 22.80
N LYS A 715 2.36 0.32 23.96
CA LYS A 715 3.74 0.83 24.04
C LYS A 715 4.43 0.32 25.29
N ARG A 716 5.74 0.08 25.20
CA ARG A 716 6.60 -0.34 26.30
C ARG A 716 7.89 0.49 26.35
N PRO A 717 8.56 0.59 27.53
CA PRO A 717 9.87 1.21 27.62
C PRO A 717 10.88 0.56 26.68
N ALA A 718 11.71 1.37 26.06
CA ALA A 718 12.81 0.99 25.18
C ALA A 718 14.01 1.91 25.46
N THR A 719 15.21 1.54 25.04
CA THR A 719 16.39 2.37 25.32
C THR A 719 16.62 3.39 24.19
N THR A 720 16.72 4.68 24.53
CA THR A 720 17.15 5.73 23.60
C THR A 720 18.40 6.41 24.14
N LEU A 721 19.49 6.37 23.38
CA LEU A 721 20.69 7.18 23.60
C LEU A 721 20.54 8.50 22.83
N ARG A 722 20.81 9.62 23.49
CA ARG A 722 20.85 10.95 22.86
C ARG A 722 22.22 11.56 23.01
N VAL A 723 22.84 11.93 21.89
CA VAL A 723 24.04 12.77 21.84
C VAL A 723 23.60 14.23 21.67
N ARG A 724 24.14 15.15 22.47
CA ARG A 724 23.85 16.58 22.41
C ARG A 724 25.10 17.41 22.23
N THR A 725 25.04 18.43 21.38
CA THR A 725 26.05 19.50 21.28
C THR A 725 25.37 20.86 21.02
N SER A 726 26.13 21.95 21.07
CA SER A 726 25.66 23.29 20.70
C SER A 726 26.75 24.09 19.99
N ALA A 727 26.76 24.05 18.65
CA ALA A 727 27.78 24.65 17.80
C ALA A 727 27.15 25.51 16.69
N ILE A 728 27.98 26.24 15.94
CA ILE A 728 27.55 27.00 14.74
C ILE A 728 27.46 26.05 13.54
N ASP A 729 28.55 25.33 13.30
CA ASP A 729 28.60 24.15 12.44
C ASP A 729 28.91 22.96 13.35
N ALA A 730 28.03 21.96 13.39
CA ALA A 730 28.21 20.77 14.22
C ALA A 730 28.59 19.57 13.35
N LEU A 731 29.74 18.96 13.64
CA LEU A 731 30.12 17.65 13.12
C LEU A 731 30.02 16.62 14.25
N VAL A 732 29.03 15.73 14.17
CA VAL A 732 28.81 14.67 15.15
C VAL A 732 29.00 13.32 14.47
N ARG A 733 29.95 12.52 14.95
CA ARG A 733 30.20 11.16 14.45
C ARG A 733 29.81 10.13 15.51
N ALA A 734 29.14 9.08 15.07
CA ALA A 734 28.95 7.85 15.81
C ALA A 734 29.61 6.69 15.04
N SER A 735 30.54 6.00 15.69
CA SER A 735 31.29 4.87 15.14
C SER A 735 30.90 3.60 15.89
N PHE A 736 30.27 2.66 15.21
CA PHE A 736 29.78 1.39 15.76
C PHE A 736 30.61 0.24 15.20
N ARG A 737 31.34 -0.47 16.07
CA ARG A 737 32.04 -1.71 15.72
C ARG A 737 31.21 -2.90 16.22
N ILE A 738 30.84 -3.79 15.32
CA ILE A 738 29.95 -4.93 15.58
C ILE A 738 30.77 -6.21 15.66
N ASP A 739 30.69 -6.93 16.78
CA ASP A 739 31.28 -8.25 16.97
C ASP A 739 30.15 -9.30 17.10
N THR A 740 30.06 -10.25 16.17
CA THR A 740 29.00 -11.28 16.15
C THR A 740 29.41 -12.55 16.93
N ALA A 741 28.46 -13.38 17.36
CA ALA A 741 28.75 -14.59 18.16
C ALA A 741 29.74 -15.58 17.49
N SER A 742 29.79 -15.62 16.16
CA SER A 742 30.76 -16.40 15.39
C SER A 742 32.20 -15.88 15.55
N GLN A 743 32.38 -14.60 15.85
CA GLN A 743 33.66 -13.96 16.14
C GLN A 743 34.00 -14.05 17.65
N ILE A 744 33.01 -13.83 18.53
CA ILE A 744 33.16 -13.92 20.00
C ILE A 744 33.60 -15.34 20.45
N SER A 745 33.11 -16.38 19.77
CA SER A 745 33.50 -17.78 20.08
C SER A 745 34.93 -18.15 19.65
N VAL A 746 35.59 -17.34 18.83
CA VAL A 746 37.00 -17.51 18.46
C VAL A 746 37.92 -16.87 19.50
N SER A 747 37.59 -15.67 20.02
CA SER A 747 38.44 -14.97 21.00
C SER A 747 38.43 -15.60 22.41
N ALA A 748 37.46 -16.46 22.72
CA ALA A 748 37.38 -17.20 23.98
C ALA A 748 38.29 -18.46 24.03
N LYS A 749 39.19 -18.66 23.04
CA LYS A 749 40.05 -19.85 22.91
C LYS A 749 41.55 -19.59 22.74
N ASP A 750 41.97 -18.33 22.74
CA ASP A 750 43.38 -17.91 22.72
C ASP A 750 43.87 -17.41 24.09
#